data_AF-A0A346PPC6-F1
#
_entry.id   AF-A0A346PPC6-F1
#
_cell.length_a   1.000
_cell.length_b   1.000
_cell.length_c   1.000
_cell.angle_alpha   90.00
_cell.angle_beta   90.00
_cell.angle_gamma   90.00
#
_symmetry.space_group_name_H-M   'P 1'
#
loop_
_entity.id
_entity.type
_entity.pdbx_description
1 polymer ?
#
loop_
_entity_poly.entity_id
_entity_poly.type
_entity_poly.pdbx_seq_one_letter_code
_entity_poly.pdbx_strand_id
1 'polypeptide(L)'
;MSASSDALGELFYPLYDRAFDEDSEFVSDVETKLAQARMTDTVELYLSRALGVGVISGLVLWLLGLLLGYGLFGTGFIQIDHLIGVPVGSETVLEIIEAVRIPALILGIGLVFGTIGFGLGFGSLVAIPYSRASARKREINMLLTDSVSFMYALSVGGLNQLEIIEAMAQADDTYGEVAKEFQSIVKETEYFDVDYRTAIRKQALETPSDELSQFLTDMLSIVNSGGDMQSFLEDKKELHMRTAKQEQELTLDTLELFGEMYMTLSLFPLLLIIIMVVMQMMPQADVTNEMLYLTVYALIPLTGIGFLVLVSTVKHDEPGDGYLSMGGTDRRVDAERDGGVLDLGLVRQFTGEHSVFDRIKNREGTYETMEVLRRPHIFFRDNPLYTLVVTVPVSLVLVATAIMLTSVPTSWSGMIANPVWGTFIYVYVPLYVIAVPLSIFREWNVRHRTAVVGQLSEDLRKLSSSNDTGLTLLESLQAVAETTSGKLAREFEMMHTKVNYGTSLKEALIEFNNKYHIPRLARTTRLITEAQEASNQISAVLRTAARASENHDDIERERKSRTRMQVVIIIMTFLTVLAVIAILQTQFIDTMSGLEPAETDTDAGGDAGGLADADMADNIQVDLLSTLFFHAITLQGILAGFICGYIRDADVLSGLKYVIALATIALVGWAVVA
;
A
#
# COMPACT_ATOMS: atom_id res chain seq x y z
N MET A 1 13.74 4.87 -24.65
CA MET A 1 13.06 3.57 -24.89
C MET A 1 12.18 3.59 -26.15
N SER A 2 12.40 4.48 -27.13
CA SER A 2 11.45 4.72 -28.23
C SER A 2 11.79 4.07 -29.58
N ALA A 3 13.04 3.66 -29.84
CA ALA A 3 13.39 3.12 -31.16
C ALA A 3 13.09 1.62 -31.34
N SER A 4 13.14 0.83 -30.26
CA SER A 4 12.89 -0.63 -30.32
C SER A 4 11.43 -1.01 -30.07
N SER A 5 10.65 -0.13 -29.43
CA SER A 5 9.22 -0.33 -29.19
C SER A 5 8.42 -0.26 -30.48
N ASP A 6 8.77 0.70 -31.33
CA ASP A 6 8.03 0.99 -32.57
C ASP A 6 8.30 -0.08 -33.62
N ALA A 7 9.54 -0.59 -33.69
CA ALA A 7 9.93 -1.68 -34.56
C ALA A 7 9.17 -3.00 -34.28
N LEU A 8 8.81 -3.27 -33.02
CA LEU A 8 8.04 -4.46 -32.65
C LEU A 8 6.57 -4.31 -33.04
N GLY A 9 5.99 -3.11 -32.86
CA GLY A 9 4.64 -2.79 -33.33
C GLY A 9 4.52 -2.87 -34.84
N GLU A 10 5.52 -2.40 -35.59
CA GLU A 10 5.52 -2.50 -37.06
C GLU A 10 5.67 -3.96 -37.54
N LEU A 11 6.55 -4.74 -36.92
CA LEU A 11 6.81 -6.13 -37.31
C LEU A 11 5.56 -7.02 -37.18
N PHE A 12 4.75 -6.79 -36.15
CA PHE A 12 3.55 -7.58 -35.87
C PHE A 12 2.26 -6.96 -36.41
N TYR A 13 2.34 -5.83 -37.12
CA TYR A 13 1.15 -5.17 -37.70
C TYR A 13 0.34 -6.07 -38.64
N PRO A 14 0.95 -6.90 -39.51
CA PRO A 14 0.19 -7.84 -40.35
C PRO A 14 -0.59 -8.90 -39.53
N LEU A 15 -0.12 -9.21 -38.32
CA LEU A 15 -0.82 -10.12 -37.41
C LEU A 15 -2.02 -9.41 -36.77
N TYR A 16 -1.86 -8.14 -36.41
CA TYR A 16 -2.95 -7.29 -35.94
C TYR A 16 -4.07 -7.19 -36.98
N ASP A 17 -3.74 -6.78 -38.20
CA ASP A 17 -4.68 -6.62 -39.33
C ASP A 17 -5.47 -7.90 -39.65
N ARG A 18 -4.87 -9.07 -39.39
CA ARG A 18 -5.53 -10.36 -39.57
C ARG A 18 -6.34 -10.82 -38.36
N ALA A 19 -6.00 -10.35 -37.17
CA ALA A 19 -6.60 -10.77 -35.90
C ALA A 19 -7.78 -9.88 -35.49
N PHE A 20 -7.74 -8.60 -35.83
CA PHE A 20 -8.72 -7.60 -35.44
C PHE A 20 -9.28 -6.91 -36.69
N ASP A 21 -10.61 -6.76 -36.71
CA ASP A 21 -11.33 -6.02 -37.74
C ASP A 21 -11.43 -4.53 -37.33
N GLU A 22 -11.57 -3.62 -38.31
CA GLU A 22 -11.66 -2.17 -38.06
C GLU A 22 -12.88 -1.82 -37.18
N ASP A 23 -13.96 -2.60 -37.27
CA ASP A 23 -15.20 -2.42 -36.50
C ASP A 23 -15.23 -3.23 -35.17
N SER A 24 -14.08 -3.72 -34.69
CA SER A 24 -14.03 -4.52 -33.46
C SER A 24 -14.37 -3.70 -32.21
N GLU A 25 -15.39 -4.13 -31.46
CA GLU A 25 -15.76 -3.55 -30.16
C GLU A 25 -14.57 -3.52 -29.17
N PHE A 26 -13.72 -4.54 -29.22
CA PHE A 26 -12.52 -4.62 -28.40
C PHE A 26 -11.50 -3.52 -28.75
N VAL A 27 -11.29 -3.25 -30.04
CA VAL A 27 -10.36 -2.20 -30.50
C VAL A 27 -10.87 -0.82 -30.07
N SER A 28 -12.18 -0.56 -30.23
CA SER A 28 -12.80 0.70 -29.82
C SER A 28 -12.79 0.91 -28.29
N ASP A 29 -12.98 -0.14 -27.49
CA ASP A 29 -12.85 -0.05 -26.04
C ASP A 29 -11.39 0.24 -25.64
N VAL A 30 -10.41 -0.45 -26.24
CA VAL A 30 -8.99 -0.17 -26.00
C VAL A 30 -8.62 1.26 -26.42
N GLU A 31 -9.17 1.79 -27.51
CA GLU A 31 -9.03 3.19 -27.93
C GLU A 31 -9.51 4.16 -26.87
N THR A 32 -10.73 3.93 -26.41
CA THR A 32 -11.34 4.72 -25.34
C THR A 32 -10.47 4.67 -24.09
N LYS A 33 -9.93 3.49 -23.73
CA LYS A 33 -9.04 3.33 -22.58
C LYS A 33 -7.67 3.97 -22.76
N LEU A 34 -7.11 3.99 -23.97
CA LEU A 34 -5.86 4.69 -24.26
C LEU A 34 -6.04 6.21 -24.12
N ALA A 35 -7.12 6.76 -24.67
CA ALA A 35 -7.49 8.17 -24.49
C ALA A 35 -7.72 8.50 -23.00
N GLN A 36 -8.53 7.70 -22.32
CA GLN A 36 -8.77 7.80 -20.88
C GLN A 36 -7.51 7.59 -20.03
N ALA A 37 -6.47 6.92 -20.54
CA ALA A 37 -5.19 6.74 -19.86
C ALA A 37 -4.15 7.82 -20.22
N ARG A 38 -4.48 8.79 -21.09
CA ARG A 38 -3.55 9.77 -21.68
C ARG A 38 -2.34 9.12 -22.33
N MET A 39 -2.55 7.98 -22.98
CA MET A 39 -1.52 7.30 -23.75
C MET A 39 -1.59 7.80 -25.19
N THR A 40 -0.46 8.28 -25.70
CA THR A 40 -0.36 8.89 -27.04
C THR A 40 -0.25 7.87 -28.17
N ASP A 41 -0.16 6.59 -27.85
CA ASP A 41 -0.02 5.51 -28.82
C ASP A 41 -1.34 5.31 -29.58
N THR A 42 -1.26 5.12 -30.90
CA THR A 42 -2.43 4.67 -31.67
C THR A 42 -2.78 3.23 -31.30
N VAL A 43 -4.07 2.91 -31.31
CA VAL A 43 -4.59 1.61 -30.86
C VAL A 43 -3.98 0.47 -31.65
N GLU A 44 -3.89 0.64 -32.96
CA GLU A 44 -3.37 -0.38 -33.87
C GLU A 44 -1.91 -0.72 -33.52
N LEU A 45 -1.07 0.30 -33.32
CA LEU A 45 0.34 0.09 -32.97
C LEU A 45 0.48 -0.51 -31.57
N TYR A 46 -0.36 -0.07 -30.63
CA TYR A 46 -0.37 -0.58 -29.26
C TYR A 46 -0.76 -2.05 -29.19
N LEU A 47 -1.86 -2.44 -29.84
CA LEU A 47 -2.34 -3.83 -29.89
C LEU A 47 -1.41 -4.72 -30.70
N SER A 48 -0.83 -4.23 -31.79
CA SER A 48 0.20 -4.95 -32.54
C SER A 48 1.41 -5.26 -31.65
N ARG A 49 1.90 -4.27 -30.89
CA ARG A 49 2.97 -4.47 -29.92
C ARG A 49 2.58 -5.47 -28.83
N ALA A 50 1.33 -5.40 -28.34
CA ALA A 50 0.83 -6.35 -27.35
C ALA A 50 0.83 -7.78 -27.89
N LEU A 51 0.37 -7.98 -29.13
CA LEU A 51 0.43 -9.27 -29.82
C LEU A 51 1.87 -9.76 -29.96
N GLY A 52 2.79 -8.90 -30.39
CA GLY A 52 4.18 -9.28 -30.56
C GLY A 52 4.84 -9.72 -29.25
N VAL A 53 4.61 -8.99 -28.15
CA VAL A 53 5.10 -9.39 -26.83
C VAL A 53 4.44 -10.69 -26.36
N GLY A 54 3.13 -10.86 -26.57
CA GLY A 54 2.42 -12.10 -26.27
C GLY A 54 2.98 -13.30 -27.04
N VAL A 55 3.26 -13.15 -28.34
CA VAL A 55 3.85 -14.22 -29.15
C VAL A 55 5.25 -14.56 -28.65
N ILE A 56 6.08 -13.56 -28.34
CA ILE A 56 7.45 -13.78 -27.84
C ILE A 56 7.42 -14.47 -26.47
N SER A 57 6.61 -13.99 -25.52
CA SER A 57 6.48 -14.59 -24.19
C SER A 57 5.89 -15.99 -24.26
N GLY A 58 4.91 -16.22 -25.14
CA GLY A 58 4.35 -17.52 -25.43
C GLY A 58 5.39 -18.49 -25.98
N LEU A 59 6.22 -18.08 -26.94
CA LEU A 59 7.29 -18.92 -27.48
C LEU A 59 8.36 -19.24 -26.44
N VAL A 60 8.76 -18.26 -25.61
CA VAL A 60 9.73 -18.47 -24.54
C VAL A 60 9.20 -19.46 -23.50
N LEU A 61 7.96 -19.28 -23.04
CA LEU A 61 7.36 -20.19 -22.05
C LEU A 61 7.03 -21.55 -22.66
N TRP A 62 6.69 -21.62 -23.95
CA TRP A 62 6.56 -22.88 -24.66
C TRP A 62 7.88 -23.68 -24.65
N LEU A 63 9.00 -23.03 -24.99
CA LEU A 63 10.33 -23.66 -24.94
C LEU A 63 10.72 -24.09 -23.53
N LEU A 64 10.44 -23.25 -22.51
CA LEU A 64 10.67 -23.60 -21.11
C LEU A 64 9.79 -24.76 -20.65
N GLY A 65 8.52 -24.78 -21.07
CA GLY A 65 7.58 -25.86 -20.79
C GLY A 65 8.01 -27.19 -21.43
N LEU A 66 8.57 -27.15 -22.64
CA LEU A 66 9.18 -28.32 -23.27
C LEU A 66 10.41 -28.82 -22.50
N LEU A 67 11.29 -27.92 -22.06
CA LEU A 67 12.47 -28.27 -21.28
C LEU A 67 12.06 -28.88 -19.92
N LEU A 68 11.11 -28.25 -19.23
CA LEU A 68 10.59 -28.71 -17.96
C LEU A 68 9.85 -30.04 -18.11
N GLY A 69 9.01 -30.18 -19.14
CA GLY A 69 8.35 -31.44 -19.48
C GLY A 69 9.37 -32.55 -19.73
N TYR A 70 10.44 -32.27 -20.50
CA TYR A 70 11.54 -33.22 -20.71
C TYR A 70 12.28 -33.55 -19.41
N GLY A 71 12.51 -32.56 -18.53
CA GLY A 71 13.15 -32.77 -17.23
C GLY A 71 12.29 -33.56 -16.22
N LEU A 72 10.96 -33.48 -16.29
CA LEU A 72 10.08 -34.22 -15.38
C LEU A 72 9.79 -35.64 -15.90
N PHE A 73 9.43 -35.75 -17.18
CA PHE A 73 8.95 -37.01 -17.77
C PHE A 73 10.02 -37.74 -18.58
N GLY A 74 10.99 -37.02 -19.13
CA GLY A 74 12.08 -37.58 -19.92
C GLY A 74 13.23 -38.14 -19.08
N THR A 75 13.50 -37.60 -17.88
CA THR A 75 14.56 -38.10 -16.99
C THR A 75 14.06 -39.07 -15.91
N GLY A 76 12.75 -39.33 -15.84
CA GLY A 76 12.15 -40.28 -14.89
C GLY A 76 12.04 -39.79 -13.43
N PHE A 77 12.07 -38.47 -13.19
CA PHE A 77 11.94 -37.88 -11.83
C PHE A 77 10.53 -38.07 -11.24
N ILE A 78 9.50 -38.13 -12.10
CA ILE A 78 8.14 -38.51 -11.73
C ILE A 78 7.81 -39.81 -12.44
N GLN A 79 7.66 -40.90 -11.69
CA GLN A 79 7.14 -42.16 -12.20
C GLN A 79 5.61 -42.07 -12.25
N ILE A 80 5.04 -42.00 -13.45
CA ILE A 80 3.59 -42.07 -13.63
C ILE A 80 3.25 -43.54 -13.88
N ASP A 81 2.82 -44.24 -12.84
CA ASP A 81 2.57 -45.68 -12.98
C ASP A 81 1.36 -45.96 -13.89
N HIS A 82 0.16 -45.36 -13.71
CA HIS A 82 -0.94 -45.55 -14.67
C HIS A 82 -1.94 -44.40 -14.62
N LEU A 83 -2.20 -43.71 -15.74
CA LEU A 83 -3.17 -42.59 -15.77
C LEU A 83 -4.61 -43.04 -16.09
N ILE A 84 -4.82 -44.19 -16.71
CA ILE A 84 -6.15 -44.59 -17.19
C ILE A 84 -6.30 -46.11 -17.06
N GLY A 85 -7.18 -46.56 -16.17
CA GLY A 85 -7.61 -47.96 -16.02
C GLY A 85 -8.47 -48.46 -17.19
N VAL A 86 -8.07 -48.18 -18.43
CA VAL A 86 -8.69 -48.73 -19.64
C VAL A 86 -7.93 -49.99 -20.02
N PRO A 87 -8.56 -51.17 -19.96
CA PRO A 87 -7.92 -52.42 -20.36
C PRO A 87 -7.75 -52.42 -21.88
N VAL A 88 -6.52 -52.24 -22.35
CA VAL A 88 -6.17 -52.33 -23.77
C VAL A 88 -5.82 -53.79 -24.09
N GLY A 89 -6.57 -54.43 -24.97
CA GLY A 89 -6.53 -55.88 -25.21
C GLY A 89 -5.39 -56.42 -26.10
N SER A 90 -4.38 -55.62 -26.45
CA SER A 90 -3.26 -56.07 -27.30
C SER A 90 -1.95 -55.39 -26.90
N GLU A 91 -0.91 -56.18 -26.61
CA GLU A 91 0.43 -55.72 -26.18
C GLU A 91 1.07 -54.71 -27.15
N THR A 92 0.90 -54.89 -28.46
CA THR A 92 1.41 -53.97 -29.49
C THR A 92 0.77 -52.59 -29.47
N VAL A 93 -0.47 -52.46 -29.01
CA VAL A 93 -1.15 -51.15 -28.88
C VAL A 93 -0.70 -50.45 -27.59
N LEU A 94 -0.37 -51.21 -26.55
CA LEU A 94 0.12 -50.69 -25.28
C LEU A 94 1.52 -50.07 -25.44
N GLU A 95 2.42 -50.73 -26.17
CA GLU A 95 3.75 -50.21 -26.51
C GLU A 95 3.70 -48.91 -27.32
N ILE A 96 2.79 -48.82 -28.30
CA ILE A 96 2.61 -47.59 -29.10
C ILE A 96 2.07 -46.44 -28.23
N ILE A 97 1.13 -46.73 -27.33
CA ILE A 97 0.57 -45.73 -26.41
C ILE A 97 1.64 -45.21 -25.45
N GLU A 98 2.49 -46.08 -24.90
CA GLU A 98 3.58 -45.67 -24.00
C GLU A 98 4.66 -44.87 -24.74
N ALA A 99 5.00 -45.25 -25.98
CA ALA A 99 5.97 -44.52 -26.81
C ALA A 99 5.50 -43.11 -27.20
N VAL A 100 4.18 -42.92 -27.42
CA VAL A 100 3.60 -41.61 -27.76
C VAL A 100 3.27 -40.79 -26.51
N ARG A 101 3.06 -41.43 -25.35
CA ARG A 101 2.66 -40.77 -24.09
C ARG A 101 3.66 -39.70 -23.65
N ILE A 102 4.95 -40.04 -23.55
CA ILE A 102 5.96 -39.12 -23.02
C ILE A 102 6.11 -37.89 -23.95
N PRO A 103 6.29 -38.04 -25.28
CA PRO A 103 6.30 -36.89 -26.19
C PRO A 103 5.00 -36.07 -26.16
N ALA A 104 3.83 -36.72 -26.05
CA ALA A 104 2.55 -36.03 -25.97
C ALA A 104 2.40 -35.20 -24.68
N LEU A 105 2.86 -35.73 -23.53
CA LEU A 105 2.85 -34.99 -22.27
C LEU A 105 3.82 -33.80 -22.30
N ILE A 106 5.01 -33.98 -22.87
CA ILE A 106 6.00 -32.91 -23.02
C ILE A 106 5.44 -31.80 -23.92
N LEU A 107 4.90 -32.16 -25.10
CA LEU A 107 4.27 -31.20 -26.01
C LEU A 107 3.04 -30.54 -25.40
N GLY A 108 2.24 -31.29 -24.64
CA GLY A 108 1.07 -30.77 -23.91
C GLY A 108 1.45 -29.73 -22.87
N ILE A 109 2.48 -29.98 -22.07
CA ILE A 109 3.01 -29.03 -21.09
C ILE A 109 3.61 -27.82 -21.79
N GLY A 110 4.40 -28.04 -22.85
CA GLY A 110 4.90 -26.96 -23.70
C GLY A 110 3.76 -26.07 -24.17
N LEU A 111 2.70 -26.65 -24.74
CA LEU A 111 1.52 -25.91 -25.23
C LEU A 111 0.84 -25.12 -24.11
N VAL A 112 0.60 -25.73 -22.95
CA VAL A 112 -0.03 -25.07 -21.78
C VAL A 112 0.81 -23.89 -21.31
N PHE A 113 2.13 -24.06 -21.15
CA PHE A 113 3.01 -22.96 -20.78
C PHE A 113 3.07 -21.89 -21.88
N GLY A 114 3.02 -22.28 -23.14
CA GLY A 114 2.96 -21.36 -24.27
C GLY A 114 1.69 -20.52 -24.32
N THR A 115 0.52 -21.12 -24.10
CA THR A 115 -0.75 -20.39 -24.04
C THR A 115 -0.83 -19.49 -22.80
N ILE A 116 -0.34 -19.95 -21.65
CA ILE A 116 -0.20 -19.12 -20.45
C ILE A 116 0.73 -17.94 -20.74
N GLY A 117 1.88 -18.20 -21.39
CA GLY A 117 2.83 -17.16 -21.72
C GLY A 117 2.29 -16.12 -22.68
N PHE A 118 1.53 -16.55 -23.69
CA PHE A 118 0.83 -15.64 -24.58
C PHE A 118 -0.22 -14.83 -23.83
N GLY A 119 -1.08 -15.49 -23.05
CA GLY A 119 -2.12 -14.84 -22.26
C GLY A 119 -1.56 -13.82 -21.27
N LEU A 120 -0.45 -14.14 -20.59
CA LEU A 120 0.23 -13.20 -19.69
C LEU A 120 0.89 -12.04 -20.45
N GLY A 121 1.60 -12.31 -21.55
CA GLY A 121 2.28 -11.26 -22.30
C GLY A 121 1.31 -10.29 -22.98
N PHE A 122 0.35 -10.81 -23.73
CA PHE A 122 -0.69 -10.01 -24.39
C PHE A 122 -1.61 -9.35 -23.36
N GLY A 123 -2.13 -10.14 -22.42
CA GLY A 123 -3.09 -9.68 -21.42
C GLY A 123 -2.50 -8.63 -20.47
N SER A 124 -1.23 -8.75 -20.08
CA SER A 124 -0.59 -7.71 -19.24
C SER A 124 -0.50 -6.37 -19.94
N LEU A 125 -0.11 -6.33 -21.22
CA LEU A 125 -0.04 -5.08 -21.98
C LEU A 125 -1.42 -4.49 -22.25
N VAL A 126 -2.42 -5.32 -22.58
CA VAL A 126 -3.80 -4.85 -22.73
C VAL A 126 -4.35 -4.33 -21.40
N ALA A 127 -3.98 -4.92 -20.26
CA ALA A 127 -4.45 -4.49 -18.95
C ALA A 127 -3.88 -3.12 -18.49
N ILE A 128 -2.73 -2.68 -19.04
CA ILE A 128 -2.11 -1.39 -18.65
C ILE A 128 -3.04 -0.19 -18.86
N PRO A 129 -3.63 0.07 -20.04
CA PRO A 129 -4.52 1.21 -20.24
C PRO A 129 -5.74 1.16 -19.33
N TYR A 130 -6.35 -0.02 -19.12
CA TYR A 130 -7.47 -0.17 -18.18
C TYR A 130 -7.06 0.14 -16.74
N SER A 131 -5.90 -0.38 -16.31
CA SER A 131 -5.37 -0.14 -14.97
C SER A 131 -5.06 1.35 -14.75
N ARG A 132 -4.43 2.02 -15.72
CA ARG A 132 -4.14 3.46 -15.68
C ARG A 132 -5.42 4.28 -15.69
N ALA A 133 -6.35 4.02 -16.61
CA ALA A 133 -7.63 4.72 -16.66
C ALA A 133 -8.43 4.54 -15.36
N SER A 134 -8.45 3.34 -14.78
CA SER A 134 -9.09 3.07 -13.48
C SER A 134 -8.40 3.79 -12.32
N ALA A 135 -7.06 3.83 -12.30
CA ALA A 135 -6.30 4.59 -11.31
C ALA A 135 -6.60 6.11 -11.41
N ARG A 136 -6.66 6.66 -12.62
CA ARG A 136 -7.04 8.05 -12.88
C ARG A 136 -8.49 8.33 -12.46
N LYS A 137 -9.44 7.46 -12.83
CA LYS A 137 -10.84 7.56 -12.41
C LYS A 137 -10.94 7.66 -10.89
N ARG A 138 -10.26 6.75 -10.19
CA ARG A 138 -10.23 6.71 -8.73
C ARG A 138 -9.66 7.99 -8.13
N GLU A 139 -8.54 8.47 -8.65
CA GLU A 139 -7.92 9.73 -8.18
C GLU A 139 -8.83 10.94 -8.40
N ILE A 140 -9.45 11.04 -9.59
CA ILE A 140 -10.42 12.09 -9.93
C ILE A 140 -11.59 12.07 -8.95
N ASN A 141 -12.21 10.90 -8.72
CA ASN A 141 -13.39 10.78 -7.85
C ASN A 141 -13.06 11.16 -6.40
N MET A 142 -11.88 10.77 -5.89
CA MET A 142 -11.44 11.14 -4.54
C MET A 142 -11.18 12.65 -4.38
N LEU A 143 -10.63 13.30 -5.41
CA LEU A 143 -10.26 14.72 -5.37
C LEU A 143 -11.36 15.66 -5.85
N LEU A 144 -12.43 15.15 -6.45
CA LEU A 144 -13.49 15.97 -7.05
C LEU A 144 -14.15 16.89 -6.02
N THR A 145 -14.48 16.38 -4.83
CA THR A 145 -15.08 17.18 -3.75
C THR A 145 -14.20 18.36 -3.35
N ASP A 146 -12.89 18.13 -3.19
CA ASP A 146 -11.93 19.16 -2.82
C ASP A 146 -11.70 20.16 -3.97
N SER A 147 -11.70 19.69 -5.22
CA SER A 147 -11.55 20.51 -6.42
C SER A 147 -12.77 21.43 -6.62
N VAL A 148 -13.98 20.91 -6.46
CA VAL A 148 -15.22 21.72 -6.53
C VAL A 148 -15.26 22.73 -5.38
N SER A 149 -14.81 22.34 -4.18
CA SER A 149 -14.69 23.27 -3.04
C SER A 149 -13.69 24.41 -3.31
N PHE A 150 -12.59 24.09 -3.98
CA PHE A 150 -11.60 25.08 -4.42
C PHE A 150 -12.17 26.04 -5.46
N MET A 151 -12.80 25.51 -6.52
CA MET A 151 -13.47 26.32 -7.54
C MET A 151 -14.56 27.22 -6.94
N TYR A 152 -15.38 26.69 -6.04
CA TYR A 152 -16.39 27.48 -5.32
C TYR A 152 -15.74 28.61 -4.51
N ALA A 153 -14.71 28.30 -3.73
CA ALA A 153 -14.03 29.29 -2.91
C ALA A 153 -13.40 30.41 -3.75
N LEU A 154 -12.80 30.08 -4.91
CA LEU A 154 -12.31 31.09 -5.86
C LEU A 154 -13.44 31.93 -6.46
N SER A 155 -14.58 31.32 -6.80
CA SER A 155 -15.76 32.03 -7.28
C SER A 155 -16.28 33.05 -6.26
N VAL A 156 -16.36 32.66 -4.97
CA VAL A 156 -16.73 33.59 -3.89
C VAL A 156 -15.64 34.65 -3.66
N GLY A 157 -14.38 34.32 -3.94
CA GLY A 157 -13.24 35.26 -3.97
C GLY A 157 -13.31 36.30 -5.09
N GLY A 158 -14.29 36.19 -6.00
CA GLY A 158 -14.54 37.16 -7.07
C GLY A 158 -13.88 36.81 -8.40
N LEU A 159 -13.27 35.62 -8.54
CA LEU A 159 -12.72 35.16 -9.81
C LEU A 159 -13.84 34.83 -10.79
N ASN A 160 -13.62 35.16 -12.06
CA ASN A 160 -14.51 34.80 -13.15
C ASN A 160 -14.34 33.32 -13.56
N GLN A 161 -15.24 32.82 -14.40
CA GLN A 161 -15.24 31.40 -14.77
C GLN A 161 -13.94 30.93 -15.45
N LEU A 162 -13.35 31.74 -16.32
CA LEU A 162 -12.12 31.40 -17.03
C LEU A 162 -10.95 31.34 -16.05
N GLU A 163 -10.85 32.34 -15.17
CA GLU A 163 -9.83 32.38 -14.11
C GLU A 163 -9.94 31.17 -13.17
N ILE A 164 -11.15 30.72 -12.83
CA ILE A 164 -11.36 29.51 -12.02
C ILE A 164 -10.86 28.25 -12.75
N ILE A 165 -11.16 28.12 -14.05
CA ILE A 165 -10.72 26.98 -14.87
C ILE A 165 -9.19 26.98 -15.00
N GLU A 166 -8.58 28.15 -15.22
CA GLU A 166 -7.12 28.32 -15.30
C GLU A 166 -6.44 28.01 -13.96
N ALA A 167 -6.97 28.51 -12.84
CA ALA A 167 -6.45 28.22 -11.51
C ALA A 167 -6.54 26.72 -11.18
N MET A 168 -7.65 26.06 -11.55
CA MET A 168 -7.80 24.61 -11.41
C MET A 168 -6.81 23.84 -12.28
N ALA A 169 -6.53 24.32 -13.50
CA ALA A 169 -5.57 23.72 -14.42
C ALA A 169 -4.09 23.86 -13.97
N GLN A 170 -3.78 24.91 -13.20
CA GLN A 170 -2.42 25.18 -12.69
C GLN A 170 -2.14 24.51 -11.33
N ALA A 171 -3.17 24.01 -10.65
CA ALA A 171 -3.03 23.38 -9.32
C ALA A 171 -2.81 21.85 -9.42
N ASP A 172 -2.01 21.38 -10.38
CA ASP A 172 -1.77 19.95 -10.64
C ASP A 172 -0.97 19.23 -9.56
N ASP A 173 -0.16 19.96 -8.80
CA ASP A 173 0.54 19.46 -7.62
C ASP A 173 -0.41 19.09 -6.46
N THR A 174 -1.59 19.70 -6.43
CA THR A 174 -2.53 19.64 -5.30
C THR A 174 -3.73 18.76 -5.62
N TYR A 175 -4.28 18.92 -6.83
CA TYR A 175 -5.50 18.25 -7.28
C TYR A 175 -5.27 17.21 -8.38
N GLY A 176 -3.99 16.92 -8.67
CA GLY A 176 -3.56 15.74 -9.43
C GLY A 176 -4.29 15.59 -10.77
N GLU A 177 -4.90 14.43 -10.97
CA GLU A 177 -5.62 14.13 -12.20
C GLU A 177 -6.81 15.06 -12.49
N VAL A 178 -7.49 15.64 -11.49
CA VAL A 178 -8.59 16.59 -11.75
C VAL A 178 -8.02 17.85 -12.42
N ALA A 179 -6.99 18.45 -11.85
CA ALA A 179 -6.31 19.61 -12.44
C ALA A 179 -5.80 19.33 -13.85
N LYS A 180 -5.28 18.12 -14.10
CA LYS A 180 -4.86 17.70 -15.45
C LYS A 180 -6.01 17.67 -16.45
N GLU A 181 -7.23 17.32 -16.06
CA GLU A 181 -8.43 17.35 -16.92
C GLU A 181 -8.80 18.80 -17.29
N PHE A 182 -8.75 19.73 -16.33
CA PHE A 182 -8.92 21.16 -16.61
C PHE A 182 -7.75 21.73 -17.44
N GLN A 183 -6.54 21.24 -17.24
CA GLN A 183 -5.37 21.62 -18.04
C GLN A 183 -5.54 21.23 -19.50
N SER A 184 -6.15 20.08 -19.79
CA SER A 184 -6.50 19.70 -21.17
C SER A 184 -7.50 20.70 -21.78
N ILE A 185 -8.51 21.14 -21.02
CA ILE A 185 -9.48 22.16 -21.46
C ILE A 185 -8.76 23.48 -21.80
N VAL A 186 -7.90 23.97 -20.90
CA VAL A 186 -7.14 25.23 -21.11
C VAL A 186 -6.18 25.12 -22.28
N LYS A 187 -5.48 23.99 -22.43
CA LYS A 187 -4.54 23.77 -23.55
C LYS A 187 -5.25 23.70 -24.90
N GLU A 188 -6.41 23.06 -24.98
CA GLU A 188 -7.24 23.03 -26.19
C GLU A 188 -7.68 24.44 -26.59
N THR A 189 -8.01 25.29 -25.62
CA THR A 189 -8.42 26.68 -25.90
C THR A 189 -7.24 27.58 -26.27
N GLU A 190 -6.09 27.45 -25.62
CA GLU A 190 -4.93 28.33 -25.86
C GLU A 190 -4.13 27.95 -27.11
N TYR A 191 -3.89 26.65 -27.35
CA TYR A 191 -2.99 26.19 -28.42
C TYR A 191 -3.74 25.83 -29.71
N PHE A 192 -4.98 25.37 -29.61
CA PHE A 192 -5.75 24.86 -30.75
C PHE A 192 -6.90 25.79 -31.17
N ASP A 193 -7.03 26.95 -30.54
CA ASP A 193 -8.07 27.97 -30.82
C ASP A 193 -9.50 27.39 -30.78
N VAL A 194 -9.70 26.37 -29.92
CA VAL A 194 -11.00 25.72 -29.71
C VAL A 194 -11.81 26.51 -28.70
N ASP A 195 -13.10 26.75 -28.98
CA ASP A 195 -13.99 27.41 -28.01
C ASP A 195 -14.12 26.61 -26.71
N TYR A 196 -14.12 27.30 -25.55
CA TYR A 196 -14.22 26.67 -24.23
C TYR A 196 -15.41 25.72 -24.09
N ARG A 197 -16.55 25.99 -24.74
CA ARG A 197 -17.72 25.11 -24.71
C ARG A 197 -17.47 23.78 -25.41
N THR A 198 -16.73 23.83 -26.53
CA THR A 198 -16.31 22.64 -27.28
C THR A 198 -15.26 21.86 -26.51
N ALA A 199 -14.29 22.55 -25.90
CA ALA A 199 -13.25 21.93 -25.08
C ALA A 199 -13.85 21.22 -23.85
N ILE A 200 -14.76 21.87 -23.11
CA ILE A 200 -15.47 21.26 -21.97
C ILE A 200 -16.28 20.04 -22.42
N ARG A 201 -17.00 20.15 -23.55
CA ARG A 201 -17.79 19.03 -24.09
C ARG A 201 -16.92 17.84 -24.46
N LYS A 202 -15.78 18.08 -25.13
CA LYS A 202 -14.82 17.05 -25.50
C LYS A 202 -14.27 16.36 -24.25
N GLN A 203 -13.83 17.15 -23.26
CA GLN A 203 -13.30 16.61 -22.01
C GLN A 203 -14.35 15.79 -21.24
N ALA A 204 -15.62 16.22 -21.24
CA ALA A 204 -16.70 15.48 -20.60
C ALA A 204 -16.95 14.09 -21.23
N LEU A 205 -16.64 13.91 -22.52
CA LEU A 205 -16.77 12.62 -23.21
C LEU A 205 -15.53 11.73 -23.05
N GLU A 206 -14.34 12.32 -22.91
CA GLU A 206 -13.08 11.59 -22.85
C GLU A 206 -12.65 11.21 -21.42
N THR A 207 -13.18 11.88 -20.40
CA THR A 207 -12.81 11.64 -19.01
C THR A 207 -13.19 10.22 -18.55
N PRO A 208 -12.35 9.52 -17.77
CA PRO A 208 -12.68 8.19 -17.25
C PRO A 208 -13.67 8.21 -16.07
N SER A 209 -13.96 9.39 -15.50
CA SER A 209 -14.84 9.57 -14.35
C SER A 209 -16.24 10.02 -14.76
N ASP A 210 -17.25 9.24 -14.35
CA ASP A 210 -18.65 9.56 -14.63
C ASP A 210 -19.09 10.80 -13.86
N GLU A 211 -18.58 10.98 -12.64
CA GLU A 211 -18.84 12.13 -11.77
C GLU A 211 -18.28 13.43 -12.34
N LEU A 212 -17.03 13.40 -12.85
CA LEU A 212 -16.44 14.56 -13.51
C LEU A 212 -17.11 14.83 -14.86
N SER A 213 -17.45 13.79 -15.64
CA SER A 213 -18.22 13.93 -16.89
C SER A 213 -19.54 14.66 -16.65
N GLN A 214 -20.28 14.25 -15.61
CA GLN A 214 -21.53 14.89 -15.22
C GLN A 214 -21.29 16.34 -14.74
N PHE A 215 -20.27 16.58 -13.92
CA PHE A 215 -19.91 17.92 -13.46
C PHE A 215 -19.61 18.87 -14.63
N LEU A 216 -18.79 18.44 -15.60
CA LEU A 216 -18.44 19.23 -16.79
C LEU A 216 -19.66 19.46 -17.69
N THR A 217 -20.54 18.47 -17.81
CA THR A 217 -21.80 18.59 -18.57
C THR A 217 -22.75 19.60 -17.93
N ASP A 218 -22.89 19.57 -16.60
CA ASP A 218 -23.72 20.54 -15.88
C ASP A 218 -23.10 21.94 -15.94
N MET A 219 -21.78 22.05 -15.78
CA MET A 219 -21.04 23.31 -15.93
C MET A 219 -21.27 23.91 -17.33
N LEU A 220 -21.19 23.10 -18.40
CA LEU A 220 -21.46 23.52 -19.77
C LEU A 220 -22.89 24.08 -19.94
N SER A 221 -23.88 23.51 -19.24
CA SER A 221 -25.26 24.02 -19.23
C SER A 221 -25.34 25.43 -18.61
N ILE A 222 -24.63 25.66 -17.51
CA ILE A 222 -24.54 26.98 -16.86
C ILE A 222 -23.83 28.00 -17.78
N VAL A 223 -22.73 27.60 -18.44
CA VAL A 223 -22.00 28.47 -19.39
C VAL A 223 -22.90 28.88 -20.57
N ASN A 224 -23.67 27.94 -21.10
CA ASN A 224 -24.52 28.20 -22.27
C ASN A 224 -25.72 29.09 -21.93
N SER A 225 -26.25 28.97 -20.73
CA SER A 225 -27.40 29.75 -20.25
C SER A 225 -27.01 31.10 -19.64
N GLY A 226 -25.72 31.33 -19.37
CA GLY A 226 -25.25 32.51 -18.65
C GLY A 226 -25.71 32.53 -17.18
N GLY A 227 -25.90 31.34 -16.59
CA GLY A 227 -26.37 31.19 -15.22
C GLY A 227 -25.30 31.57 -14.17
N ASP A 228 -25.69 31.51 -12.89
CA ASP A 228 -24.79 31.81 -11.79
C ASP A 228 -23.87 30.62 -11.46
N MET A 229 -22.59 30.76 -11.83
CA MET A 229 -21.54 29.79 -11.56
C MET A 229 -21.31 29.60 -10.06
N GLN A 230 -21.45 30.65 -9.25
CA GLN A 230 -21.21 30.57 -7.82
C GLN A 230 -22.23 29.65 -7.14
N SER A 231 -23.53 29.86 -7.42
CA SER A 231 -24.60 29.01 -6.91
C SER A 231 -24.46 27.55 -7.38
N PHE A 232 -24.12 27.34 -8.66
CA PHE A 232 -23.87 26.00 -9.19
C PHE A 232 -22.74 25.27 -8.45
N LEU A 233 -21.61 25.94 -8.23
CA LEU A 233 -20.47 25.39 -7.51
C LEU A 233 -20.80 25.13 -6.03
N GLU A 234 -21.62 25.98 -5.40
CA GLU A 234 -22.09 25.76 -4.02
C GLU A 234 -22.92 24.48 -3.89
N ASP A 235 -23.90 24.30 -4.78
CA ASP A 235 -24.77 23.14 -4.79
C ASP A 235 -23.98 21.85 -5.05
N LYS A 236 -23.05 21.89 -6.02
CA LYS A 236 -22.18 20.75 -6.32
C LYS A 236 -21.24 20.45 -5.16
N LYS A 237 -20.68 21.46 -4.50
CA LYS A 237 -19.84 21.29 -3.31
C LYS A 237 -20.59 20.52 -2.23
N GLU A 238 -21.80 20.96 -1.88
CA GLU A 238 -22.61 20.33 -0.83
C GLU A 238 -23.01 18.90 -1.20
N LEU A 239 -23.40 18.67 -2.45
CA LEU A 239 -23.70 17.33 -2.97
C LEU A 239 -22.50 16.40 -2.84
N HIS A 240 -21.34 16.80 -3.35
CA HIS A 240 -20.13 15.97 -3.32
C HIS A 240 -19.62 15.74 -1.90
N MET A 241 -19.68 16.74 -1.01
CA MET A 241 -19.33 16.57 0.40
C MET A 241 -20.23 15.55 1.11
N ARG A 242 -21.54 15.61 0.86
CA ARG A 242 -22.49 14.65 1.42
C ARG A 242 -22.23 13.23 0.89
N THR A 243 -22.00 13.08 -0.41
CA THR A 243 -21.70 11.78 -1.03
C THR A 243 -20.38 11.21 -0.48
N ALA A 244 -19.32 12.01 -0.41
CA ALA A 244 -18.03 11.59 0.12
C ALA A 244 -18.13 11.12 1.58
N LYS A 245 -18.91 11.83 2.41
CA LYS A 245 -19.18 11.40 3.79
C LYS A 245 -19.89 10.04 3.85
N GLN A 246 -20.91 9.83 3.00
CA GLN A 246 -21.64 8.56 2.93
C GLN A 246 -20.76 7.41 2.45
N GLU A 247 -19.94 7.62 1.42
CA GLU A 247 -18.98 6.62 0.93
C GLU A 247 -17.95 6.25 2.00
N GLN A 248 -17.53 7.23 2.78
CA GLN A 248 -16.62 6.99 3.89
C GLN A 248 -17.28 6.22 5.03
N GLU A 249 -18.52 6.52 5.39
CA GLU A 249 -19.29 5.73 6.35
C GLU A 249 -19.40 4.26 5.89
N LEU A 250 -19.73 4.01 4.62
CA LEU A 250 -19.76 2.66 4.05
C LEU A 250 -18.39 1.96 4.07
N THR A 251 -17.32 2.72 3.83
CA THR A 251 -15.94 2.21 3.94
C THR A 251 -15.60 1.82 5.38
N LEU A 252 -16.06 2.59 6.37
CA LEU A 252 -15.87 2.25 7.78
C LEU A 252 -16.71 1.03 8.20
N ASP A 253 -17.95 0.91 7.71
CA ASP A 253 -18.82 -0.25 7.96
C ASP A 253 -18.24 -1.54 7.36
N THR A 254 -17.65 -1.46 6.17
CA THR A 254 -16.96 -2.62 5.55
C THR A 254 -15.70 -3.02 6.30
N LEU A 255 -14.92 -2.05 6.81
CA LEU A 255 -13.78 -2.33 7.69
C LEU A 255 -14.21 -2.99 9.02
N GLU A 256 -15.38 -2.63 9.54
CA GLU A 256 -15.98 -3.27 10.72
C GLU A 256 -16.37 -4.72 10.44
N LEU A 257 -17.05 -4.99 9.33
CA LEU A 257 -17.35 -6.36 8.89
C LEU A 257 -16.07 -7.19 8.73
N PHE A 258 -14.99 -6.59 8.22
CA PHE A 258 -13.71 -7.28 8.08
C PHE A 258 -13.09 -7.63 9.44
N GLY A 259 -13.14 -6.71 10.42
CA GLY A 259 -12.71 -7.00 11.78
C GLY A 259 -13.47 -8.17 12.40
N GLU A 260 -14.78 -8.28 12.15
CA GLU A 260 -15.59 -9.41 12.59
C GLU A 260 -15.21 -10.72 11.87
N MET A 261 -15.05 -10.68 10.55
CA MET A 261 -14.63 -11.84 9.76
C MET A 261 -13.22 -12.32 10.12
N TYR A 262 -12.31 -11.42 10.52
CA TYR A 262 -11.00 -11.82 11.01
C TYR A 262 -11.10 -12.76 12.21
N MET A 263 -12.06 -12.54 13.10
CA MET A 263 -12.26 -13.41 14.25
C MET A 263 -12.55 -14.85 13.80
N THR A 264 -13.46 -15.03 12.86
CA THR A 264 -13.85 -16.36 12.39
C THR A 264 -12.76 -17.01 11.54
N LEU A 265 -12.14 -16.25 10.63
CA LEU A 265 -11.08 -16.75 9.75
C LEU A 265 -9.80 -17.11 10.51
N SER A 266 -9.43 -16.34 11.53
CA SER A 266 -8.21 -16.61 12.32
C SER A 266 -8.39 -17.76 13.32
N LEU A 267 -9.62 -18.06 13.74
CA LEU A 267 -9.92 -19.22 14.59
C LEU A 267 -9.95 -20.55 13.81
N PHE A 268 -10.11 -20.51 12.48
CA PHE A 268 -10.19 -21.71 11.66
C PHE A 268 -8.89 -22.56 11.70
N PRO A 269 -7.68 -22.00 11.46
CA PRO A 269 -6.44 -22.75 11.62
C PRO A 269 -6.29 -23.32 13.04
N LEU A 270 -6.68 -22.58 14.07
CA LEU A 270 -6.63 -23.05 15.46
C LEU A 270 -7.53 -24.27 15.68
N LEU A 271 -8.79 -24.21 15.24
CA LEU A 271 -9.73 -25.33 15.37
C LEU A 271 -9.22 -26.56 14.61
N LEU A 272 -8.63 -26.35 13.44
CA LEU A 272 -8.02 -27.41 12.65
C LEU A 272 -6.81 -28.03 13.35
N ILE A 273 -5.95 -27.21 13.99
CA ILE A 273 -4.87 -27.70 14.86
C ILE A 273 -5.45 -28.57 15.99
N ILE A 274 -6.49 -28.11 16.69
CA ILE A 274 -7.13 -28.87 17.77
C ILE A 274 -7.62 -30.23 17.26
N ILE A 275 -8.33 -30.24 16.13
CA ILE A 275 -8.85 -31.49 15.55
C ILE A 275 -7.71 -32.42 15.16
N MET A 276 -6.65 -31.91 14.51
CA MET A 276 -5.50 -32.72 14.11
C MET A 276 -4.79 -33.33 15.30
N VAL A 277 -4.60 -32.56 16.35
CA VAL A 277 -3.96 -32.99 17.59
C VAL A 277 -4.78 -34.07 18.30
N VAL A 278 -6.10 -33.91 18.36
CA VAL A 278 -7.01 -34.94 18.88
C VAL A 278 -7.04 -36.18 17.99
N MET A 279 -7.01 -36.02 16.66
CA MET A 279 -7.00 -37.15 15.72
C MET A 279 -5.70 -37.94 15.75
N GLN A 280 -4.54 -37.31 15.98
CA GLN A 280 -3.27 -38.02 16.17
C GLN A 280 -3.29 -38.96 17.39
N MET A 281 -4.23 -38.77 18.33
CA MET A 281 -4.45 -39.73 19.42
C MET A 281 -5.25 -40.96 19.01
N MET A 282 -5.88 -40.96 17.85
CA MET A 282 -6.60 -42.13 17.35
C MET A 282 -5.64 -42.98 16.51
N PRO A 283 -5.31 -44.23 16.92
CA PRO A 283 -4.32 -45.07 16.25
C PRO A 283 -4.62 -45.41 14.77
N GLN A 284 -5.83 -45.13 14.29
CA GLN A 284 -6.31 -45.43 12.93
C GLN A 284 -6.49 -44.17 12.08
N ALA A 285 -6.13 -42.99 12.57
CA ALA A 285 -6.25 -41.75 11.82
C ALA A 285 -4.94 -41.44 11.07
N ASP A 286 -5.02 -41.32 9.74
CA ASP A 286 -3.89 -40.97 8.87
C ASP A 286 -3.53 -39.47 8.93
N VAL A 287 -3.30 -38.91 10.14
CA VAL A 287 -2.87 -37.51 10.31
C VAL A 287 -1.35 -37.45 10.44
N THR A 288 -0.67 -37.15 9.34
CA THR A 288 0.80 -37.04 9.31
C THR A 288 1.28 -35.71 9.89
N ASN A 289 2.51 -35.70 10.43
CA ASN A 289 3.18 -34.48 10.90
C ASN A 289 3.29 -33.39 9.81
N GLU A 290 3.29 -33.80 8.53
CA GLU A 290 3.29 -32.89 7.38
C GLU A 290 2.03 -32.01 7.35
N MET A 291 0.87 -32.51 7.77
CA MET A 291 -0.38 -31.74 7.82
C MET A 291 -0.33 -30.64 8.89
N LEU A 292 0.31 -30.92 10.04
CA LEU A 292 0.53 -29.93 11.09
C LEU A 292 1.52 -28.84 10.64
N TYR A 293 2.62 -29.23 9.98
CA TYR A 293 3.55 -28.27 9.39
C TYR A 293 2.89 -27.37 8.36
N LEU A 294 2.08 -27.94 7.47
CA LEU A 294 1.34 -27.19 6.46
C LEU A 294 0.34 -26.22 7.11
N THR A 295 -0.31 -26.63 8.20
CA THR A 295 -1.24 -25.76 8.93
C THR A 295 -0.54 -24.56 9.57
N VAL A 296 0.57 -24.79 10.29
CA VAL A 296 1.26 -23.73 11.02
C VAL A 296 2.02 -22.78 10.08
N TYR A 297 2.76 -23.33 9.11
CA TYR A 297 3.65 -22.52 8.26
C TYR A 297 3.05 -22.09 6.94
N ALA A 298 1.96 -22.72 6.45
CA ALA A 298 1.28 -22.30 5.24
C ALA A 298 -0.09 -21.68 5.55
N LEU A 299 -0.99 -22.40 6.25
CA LEU A 299 -2.37 -21.94 6.43
C LEU A 299 -2.46 -20.66 7.27
N ILE A 300 -1.76 -20.56 8.40
CA ILE A 300 -1.78 -19.34 9.24
C ILE A 300 -1.23 -18.11 8.49
N PRO A 301 -0.05 -18.16 7.84
CA PRO A 301 0.41 -17.05 7.01
C PRO A 301 -0.51 -16.74 5.84
N LEU A 302 -1.07 -17.76 5.18
CA LEU A 302 -1.98 -17.56 4.05
C LEU A 302 -3.28 -16.87 4.48
N THR A 303 -3.87 -17.26 5.60
CA THR A 303 -5.08 -16.59 6.12
C THR A 303 -4.77 -15.16 6.55
N GLY A 304 -3.63 -14.91 7.20
CA GLY A 304 -3.20 -13.56 7.60
C GLY A 304 -2.89 -12.65 6.41
N ILE A 305 -2.13 -13.13 5.42
CA ILE A 305 -1.81 -12.38 4.21
C ILE A 305 -3.06 -12.17 3.35
N GLY A 306 -3.89 -13.22 3.19
CA GLY A 306 -5.15 -13.13 2.45
C GLY A 306 -6.09 -12.10 3.07
N PHE A 307 -6.17 -12.06 4.41
CA PHE A 307 -6.92 -11.03 5.11
C PHE A 307 -6.32 -9.62 4.91
N LEU A 308 -5.00 -9.47 4.99
CA LEU A 308 -4.33 -8.19 4.73
C LEU A 308 -4.64 -7.67 3.30
N VAL A 309 -4.59 -8.56 2.30
CA VAL A 309 -4.95 -8.22 0.91
C VAL A 309 -6.42 -7.81 0.80
N LEU A 310 -7.33 -8.52 1.46
CA LEU A 310 -8.76 -8.19 1.49
C LEU A 310 -8.98 -6.78 2.05
N VAL A 311 -8.39 -6.46 3.20
CA VAL A 311 -8.51 -5.12 3.80
C VAL A 311 -7.87 -4.06 2.91
N SER A 312 -6.74 -4.39 2.26
CA SER A 312 -6.04 -3.44 1.39
C SER A 312 -6.81 -3.07 0.11
N THR A 313 -7.77 -3.88 -0.28
CA THR A 313 -8.61 -3.61 -1.45
C THR A 313 -9.64 -2.51 -1.15
N VAL A 314 -10.03 -2.35 0.11
CA VAL A 314 -11.09 -1.40 0.53
C VAL A 314 -10.51 -0.10 1.06
N LYS A 315 -9.31 -0.15 1.64
CA LYS A 315 -8.71 1.03 2.26
C LYS A 315 -7.97 1.88 1.23
N HIS A 316 -8.43 3.11 1.06
CA HIS A 316 -7.88 4.06 0.11
C HIS A 316 -6.93 5.04 0.81
N ASP A 317 -5.77 5.27 0.20
CA ASP A 317 -4.84 6.32 0.62
C ASP A 317 -5.29 7.67 0.05
N GLU A 318 -5.08 8.75 0.80
CA GLU A 318 -5.30 10.11 0.30
C GLU A 318 -4.30 10.40 -0.83
N PRO A 319 -4.77 10.78 -2.04
CA PRO A 319 -3.88 11.14 -3.14
C PRO A 319 -3.13 12.45 -2.88
N GLY A 320 -1.94 12.56 -3.45
CA GLY A 320 -1.03 13.71 -3.36
C GLY A 320 0.23 13.43 -2.53
N ASP A 321 1.36 14.03 -2.93
CA ASP A 321 2.63 13.97 -2.18
C ASP A 321 2.72 15.05 -1.08
N GLY A 322 1.77 16.00 -1.07
CA GLY A 322 1.70 17.10 -0.14
C GLY A 322 2.73 18.21 -0.40
N TYR A 323 3.41 18.19 -1.55
CA TYR A 323 4.29 19.27 -1.99
C TYR A 323 3.50 20.28 -2.82
N LEU A 324 3.88 21.55 -2.68
CA LEU A 324 3.43 22.65 -3.52
C LEU A 324 4.60 23.17 -4.35
N SER A 325 4.38 23.30 -5.64
CA SER A 325 5.26 23.93 -6.61
C SER A 325 4.97 25.43 -6.71
N MET A 326 6.01 26.21 -6.97
CA MET A 326 5.86 27.59 -7.41
C MET A 326 5.66 27.58 -8.92
N GLY A 327 4.46 27.95 -9.38
CA GLY A 327 4.19 28.10 -10.80
C GLY A 327 5.16 29.10 -11.44
N GLY A 328 5.99 28.63 -12.37
CA GLY A 328 6.90 29.44 -13.17
C GLY A 328 8.21 29.88 -12.50
N THR A 329 9.33 29.49 -13.12
CA THR A 329 10.70 30.07 -13.04
C THR A 329 11.46 30.06 -11.70
N ASP A 330 10.82 29.89 -10.54
CA ASP A 330 11.51 30.00 -9.25
C ASP A 330 12.12 28.68 -8.77
N ARG A 331 13.30 28.39 -9.33
CA ARG A 331 14.08 27.14 -9.23
C ARG A 331 14.55 26.76 -7.82
N ARG A 332 14.31 27.60 -6.80
CA ARG A 332 14.75 27.36 -5.42
C ARG A 332 13.90 26.31 -4.71
N VAL A 333 12.59 26.29 -4.95
CA VAL A 333 11.65 25.39 -4.26
C VAL A 333 11.62 24.01 -4.94
N ASP A 334 11.77 23.95 -6.26
CA ASP A 334 11.80 22.68 -7.01
C ASP A 334 13.05 21.83 -6.73
N ALA A 335 14.18 22.47 -6.39
CA ALA A 335 15.44 21.79 -6.09
C ALA A 335 15.40 20.90 -4.83
N GLU A 336 14.46 21.15 -3.90
CA GLU A 336 14.25 20.29 -2.72
C GLU A 336 13.49 19.00 -3.07
N ARG A 337 12.70 18.97 -4.15
CA ARG A 337 11.87 17.81 -4.55
C ARG A 337 12.68 16.68 -5.18
N ASP A 338 13.67 17.01 -6.01
CA ASP A 338 14.47 16.04 -6.77
C ASP A 338 15.76 15.59 -6.06
N GLY A 339 16.07 16.17 -4.89
CA GLY A 339 17.27 15.84 -4.13
C GLY A 339 17.08 14.63 -3.22
N GLY A 340 17.81 13.53 -3.47
CA GLY A 340 17.95 12.46 -2.48
C GLY A 340 18.47 12.99 -1.13
N VAL A 341 18.37 12.20 -0.06
CA VAL A 341 18.69 12.62 1.33
C VAL A 341 20.16 13.09 1.54
N LEU A 342 21.02 12.91 0.53
CA LEU A 342 22.42 13.37 0.47
C LEU A 342 22.72 14.11 -0.85
N ASP A 343 21.69 14.58 -1.54
CA ASP A 343 21.84 15.34 -2.77
C ASP A 343 21.95 16.83 -2.45
N LEU A 344 23.10 17.37 -2.81
CA LEU A 344 23.48 18.76 -2.66
C LEU A 344 22.78 19.62 -3.73
N GLY A 345 21.48 19.42 -3.95
CA GLY A 345 20.72 19.74 -5.16
C GLY A 345 21.00 21.14 -5.70
N LEU A 346 20.79 22.16 -4.86
CA LEU A 346 21.02 23.55 -5.25
C LEU A 346 22.48 23.81 -5.68
N VAL A 347 23.45 23.17 -5.03
CA VAL A 347 24.89 23.39 -5.29
C VAL A 347 25.35 22.62 -6.53
N ARG A 348 24.85 21.41 -6.76
CA ARG A 348 25.17 20.62 -7.97
C ARG A 348 24.78 21.35 -9.26
N GLN A 349 23.68 22.10 -9.23
CA GLN A 349 23.21 22.85 -10.39
C GLN A 349 24.17 23.96 -10.85
N PHE A 350 24.97 24.52 -9.94
CA PHE A 350 26.00 25.53 -10.25
C PHE A 350 27.42 24.96 -10.35
N THR A 351 27.60 23.65 -10.11
CA THR A 351 28.90 22.99 -10.27
C THR A 351 29.27 22.81 -11.73
N GLY A 352 30.53 23.08 -12.08
CA GLY A 352 31.04 23.08 -13.45
C GLY A 352 31.12 24.46 -14.14
N GLU A 353 30.32 25.46 -13.73
CA GLU A 353 30.46 26.83 -14.28
C GLU A 353 31.65 27.57 -13.66
N HIS A 354 31.77 27.58 -12.33
CA HIS A 354 32.86 28.25 -11.61
C HIS A 354 33.45 27.37 -10.51
N SER A 355 34.78 27.38 -10.38
CA SER A 355 35.53 26.61 -9.37
C SER A 355 35.18 26.95 -7.91
N VAL A 356 34.45 28.04 -7.67
CA VAL A 356 33.92 28.41 -6.36
C VAL A 356 32.77 27.47 -5.97
N PHE A 357 31.87 27.15 -6.90
CA PHE A 357 30.73 26.26 -6.64
C PHE A 357 31.17 24.81 -6.42
N ASP A 358 32.22 24.34 -7.11
CA ASP A 358 32.80 23.02 -6.85
C ASP A 358 33.39 22.93 -5.43
N ARG A 359 33.96 24.03 -4.94
CA ARG A 359 34.52 24.14 -3.59
C ARG A 359 33.43 24.19 -2.53
N ILE A 360 32.31 24.85 -2.82
CA ILE A 360 31.12 24.87 -1.98
C ILE A 360 30.52 23.47 -1.91
N LYS A 361 30.33 22.77 -3.04
CA LYS A 361 29.79 21.40 -3.09
C LYS A 361 30.56 20.43 -2.19
N ASN A 362 31.88 20.40 -2.29
CA ASN A 362 32.70 19.49 -1.49
C ASN A 362 32.63 19.81 0.02
N ARG A 363 32.47 21.10 0.37
CA ARG A 363 32.38 21.55 1.76
C ARG A 363 30.99 21.33 2.34
N GLU A 364 29.96 21.51 1.52
CA GLU A 364 28.55 21.29 1.85
C GLU A 364 28.28 19.81 2.10
N GLY A 365 28.77 18.90 1.25
CA GLY A 365 28.61 17.45 1.49
C GLY A 365 29.27 16.98 2.79
N THR A 366 30.40 17.58 3.14
CA THR A 366 31.06 17.30 4.43
C THR A 366 30.27 17.88 5.60
N TYR A 367 29.67 19.07 5.42
CA TYR A 367 28.82 19.73 6.41
C TYR A 367 27.53 18.94 6.67
N GLU A 368 26.80 18.53 5.62
CA GLU A 368 25.60 17.70 5.74
C GLU A 368 25.91 16.37 6.44
N THR A 369 26.98 15.69 6.02
CA THR A 369 27.40 14.43 6.66
C THR A 369 27.73 14.64 8.15
N MET A 370 28.40 15.74 8.48
CA MET A 370 28.72 16.09 9.86
C MET A 370 27.48 16.44 10.66
N GLU A 371 26.50 17.11 10.06
CA GLU A 371 25.23 17.46 10.72
C GLU A 371 24.39 16.21 11.00
N VAL A 372 24.36 15.24 10.07
CA VAL A 372 23.75 13.92 10.28
C VAL A 372 24.43 13.20 11.47
N LEU A 373 25.76 13.22 11.56
CA LEU A 373 26.49 12.62 12.69
C LEU A 373 26.28 13.36 14.01
N ARG A 374 26.09 14.68 13.96
CA ARG A 374 25.86 15.52 15.15
C ARG A 374 24.45 15.35 15.70
N ARG A 375 23.46 15.11 14.84
CA ARG A 375 22.05 14.95 15.19
C ARG A 375 21.39 13.78 14.44
N PRO A 376 21.86 12.53 14.66
CA PRO A 376 21.36 11.37 13.93
C PRO A 376 19.89 11.10 14.20
N HIS A 377 19.41 11.47 15.40
CA HIS A 377 18.00 11.32 15.77
C HIS A 377 17.04 12.16 14.92
N ILE A 378 17.46 13.34 14.44
CA ILE A 378 16.63 14.18 13.55
C ILE A 378 16.60 13.56 12.16
N PHE A 379 17.76 13.14 11.65
CA PHE A 379 17.87 12.47 10.35
C PHE A 379 16.98 11.21 10.29
N PHE A 380 17.06 10.33 11.28
CA PHE A 380 16.23 9.12 11.31
C PHE A 380 14.76 9.40 11.55
N ARG A 381 14.41 10.50 12.25
CA ARG A 381 13.01 10.96 12.35
C ARG A 381 12.50 11.34 10.97
N ASP A 382 13.23 12.16 10.23
CA ASP A 382 12.78 12.63 8.92
C ASP A 382 12.80 11.52 7.88
N ASN A 383 13.69 10.53 8.06
CA ASN A 383 13.88 9.39 7.17
C ASN A 383 13.86 8.03 7.92
N PRO A 384 12.70 7.55 8.40
CA PRO A 384 12.61 6.36 9.26
C PRO A 384 13.13 5.07 8.61
N LEU A 385 12.93 4.88 7.31
CA LEU A 385 13.36 3.67 6.60
C LEU A 385 14.89 3.50 6.59
N TYR A 386 15.67 4.58 6.69
CA TYR A 386 17.13 4.49 6.74
C TYR A 386 17.65 3.86 8.02
N THR A 387 16.80 3.68 9.04
CA THR A 387 17.16 2.86 10.21
C THR A 387 17.51 1.42 9.82
N LEU A 388 16.90 0.88 8.76
CA LEU A 388 17.16 -0.47 8.25
C LEU A 388 18.61 -0.69 7.80
N VAL A 389 19.25 0.36 7.28
CA VAL A 389 20.66 0.31 6.86
C VAL A 389 21.58 -0.05 8.01
N VAL A 390 21.20 0.32 9.24
CA VAL A 390 21.96 0.01 10.45
C VAL A 390 21.41 -1.24 11.14
N THR A 391 20.08 -1.36 11.29
CA THR A 391 19.48 -2.41 12.11
C THR A 391 19.52 -3.80 11.45
N VAL A 392 19.45 -3.89 10.12
CA VAL A 392 19.52 -5.18 9.41
C VAL A 392 20.93 -5.81 9.49
N PRO A 393 22.04 -5.09 9.21
CA PRO A 393 23.37 -5.65 9.44
C PRO A 393 23.62 -6.01 10.90
N VAL A 394 23.16 -5.18 11.84
CA VAL A 394 23.30 -5.46 13.28
C VAL A 394 22.54 -6.73 13.68
N SER A 395 21.31 -6.93 13.19
CA SER A 395 20.56 -8.15 13.49
C SER A 395 21.22 -9.40 12.90
N LEU A 396 21.73 -9.31 11.66
CA LEU A 396 22.47 -10.40 11.03
C LEU A 396 23.74 -10.74 11.79
N VAL A 397 24.50 -9.73 12.26
CA VAL A 397 25.69 -9.95 13.10
C VAL A 397 25.32 -10.61 14.42
N LEU A 398 24.23 -10.21 15.07
CA LEU A 398 23.77 -10.84 16.32
C LEU A 398 23.39 -12.31 16.11
N VAL A 399 22.67 -12.64 15.03
CA VAL A 399 22.31 -14.03 14.72
C VAL A 399 23.55 -14.84 14.33
N ALA A 400 24.43 -14.30 13.47
CA ALA A 400 25.65 -14.96 13.04
C ALA A 400 26.61 -15.23 14.21
N THR A 401 26.77 -14.27 15.13
CA THR A 401 27.57 -14.47 16.34
C THR A 401 26.95 -15.53 17.24
N ALA A 402 25.62 -15.55 17.43
CA ALA A 402 24.96 -16.60 18.20
C ALA A 402 25.17 -18.01 17.60
N ILE A 403 25.14 -18.13 16.27
CA ILE A 403 25.49 -19.38 15.58
C ILE A 403 26.96 -19.75 15.80
N MET A 404 27.88 -18.78 15.68
CA MET A 404 29.32 -19.01 15.86
C MET A 404 29.70 -19.43 17.28
N LEU A 405 29.03 -18.89 18.30
CA LEU A 405 29.22 -19.29 19.69
C LEU A 405 28.57 -20.65 20.02
N THR A 406 27.95 -21.33 19.06
CA THR A 406 27.19 -22.59 19.25
C THR A 406 26.12 -22.48 20.34
N SER A 407 25.64 -21.27 20.62
CA SER A 407 24.67 -20.99 21.67
C SER A 407 23.22 -21.19 21.19
N VAL A 408 23.02 -21.59 19.93
CA VAL A 408 21.72 -21.73 19.27
C VAL A 408 21.70 -23.02 18.46
N PRO A 409 20.59 -23.78 18.47
CA PRO A 409 20.45 -24.99 17.66
C PRO A 409 20.46 -24.67 16.16
N THR A 410 21.34 -25.34 15.41
CA THR A 410 21.45 -25.20 13.95
C THR A 410 20.72 -26.29 13.17
N SER A 411 20.32 -27.38 13.82
CA SER A 411 19.52 -28.46 13.24
C SER A 411 18.05 -28.35 13.62
N TRP A 412 17.17 -28.91 12.79
CA TRP A 412 15.74 -28.99 13.07
C TRP A 412 15.44 -29.76 14.38
N SER A 413 16.14 -30.88 14.59
CA SER A 413 16.05 -31.65 15.84
C SER A 413 16.48 -30.85 17.07
N GLY A 414 17.48 -29.98 16.95
CA GLY A 414 17.91 -29.10 18.04
C GLY A 414 16.90 -28.00 18.35
N MET A 415 16.16 -27.53 17.34
CA MET A 415 15.08 -26.55 17.51
C MET A 415 13.89 -27.16 18.24
N ILE A 416 13.54 -28.41 17.93
CA ILE A 416 12.53 -29.19 18.65
C ILE A 416 12.91 -29.35 20.12
N ALA A 417 14.19 -29.61 20.42
CA ALA A 417 14.67 -29.79 21.80
C ALA A 417 14.74 -28.47 22.62
N ASN A 418 14.87 -27.31 21.97
CA ASN A 418 14.93 -26.00 22.64
C ASN A 418 14.12 -24.95 21.86
N PRO A 419 12.78 -25.05 21.84
CA PRO A 419 11.94 -24.25 20.97
C PRO A 419 11.96 -22.76 21.33
N VAL A 420 11.91 -22.45 22.63
CA VAL A 420 11.83 -21.06 23.10
C VAL A 420 13.10 -20.28 22.75
N TRP A 421 14.27 -20.82 23.08
CA TRP A 421 15.54 -20.12 22.88
C TRP A 421 15.93 -20.04 21.39
N GLY A 422 15.74 -21.12 20.64
CA GLY A 422 16.01 -21.14 19.19
C GLY A 422 15.21 -20.06 18.48
N THR A 423 13.90 -20.01 18.72
CA THR A 423 13.00 -19.06 18.07
C THR A 423 13.16 -17.64 18.59
N PHE A 424 13.55 -17.46 19.86
CA PHE A 424 13.91 -16.14 20.38
C PHE A 424 15.07 -15.53 19.58
N ILE A 425 16.15 -16.29 19.32
CA ILE A 425 17.29 -15.76 18.58
C ILE A 425 16.98 -15.59 17.08
N TYR A 426 16.31 -16.57 16.45
CA TYR A 426 16.06 -16.51 15.01
C TYR A 426 14.95 -15.54 14.60
N VAL A 427 13.92 -15.37 15.43
CA VAL A 427 12.73 -14.56 15.09
C VAL A 427 12.71 -13.28 15.91
N TYR A 428 12.71 -13.39 17.25
CA TYR A 428 12.48 -12.24 18.13
C TYR A 428 13.62 -11.23 18.14
N VAL A 429 14.88 -11.67 18.13
CA VAL A 429 16.03 -10.74 18.11
C VAL A 429 16.04 -9.89 16.83
N PRO A 430 15.99 -10.45 15.61
CA PRO A 430 15.84 -9.65 14.40
C PRO A 430 14.61 -8.76 14.41
N LEU A 431 13.46 -9.30 14.86
CA LEU A 431 12.20 -8.56 14.95
C LEU A 431 12.35 -7.32 15.84
N TYR A 432 12.90 -7.44 17.04
CA TYR A 432 13.03 -6.29 17.95
C TYR A 432 14.11 -5.30 17.51
N VAL A 433 15.27 -5.78 17.05
CA VAL A 433 16.37 -4.92 16.60
C VAL A 433 15.95 -4.06 15.39
N ILE A 434 15.13 -4.61 14.50
CA ILE A 434 14.63 -3.92 13.31
C ILE A 434 13.38 -3.09 13.63
N ALA A 435 12.36 -3.71 14.24
CA ALA A 435 11.05 -3.08 14.39
C ALA A 435 11.04 -1.96 15.43
N VAL A 436 11.78 -2.06 16.54
CA VAL A 436 11.71 -1.08 17.63
C VAL A 436 12.21 0.30 17.19
N PRO A 437 13.44 0.45 16.64
CA PRO A 437 13.91 1.76 16.19
C PRO A 437 13.04 2.31 15.07
N LEU A 438 12.70 1.48 14.08
CA LEU A 438 11.87 1.88 12.95
C LEU A 438 10.49 2.39 13.39
N SER A 439 9.83 1.68 14.32
CA SER A 439 8.54 2.07 14.88
C SER A 439 8.61 3.40 15.64
N ILE A 440 9.64 3.59 16.47
CA ILE A 440 9.83 4.83 17.24
C ILE A 440 10.04 6.04 16.32
N PHE A 441 10.98 5.94 15.38
CA PHE A 441 11.28 7.06 14.47
C PHE A 441 10.12 7.37 13.53
N ARG A 442 9.43 6.34 13.02
CA ARG A 442 8.25 6.53 12.17
C ARG A 442 7.10 7.19 12.92
N GLU A 443 6.77 6.72 14.13
CA GLU A 443 5.70 7.31 14.92
C GLU A 443 6.06 8.73 15.38
N TRP A 444 7.34 9.01 15.65
CA TRP A 444 7.80 10.37 15.92
C TRP A 444 7.66 11.28 14.69
N ASN A 445 8.02 10.80 13.50
CA ASN A 445 7.85 11.54 12.25
C ASN A 445 6.38 11.91 12.01
N VAL A 446 5.50 10.91 12.07
CA VAL A 446 4.06 11.09 11.85
C VAL A 446 3.49 12.10 12.84
N ARG A 447 3.79 11.95 14.15
CA ARG A 447 3.33 12.93 15.16
C ARG A 447 3.89 14.32 14.92
N HIS A 448 5.15 14.44 14.54
CA HIS A 448 5.78 15.73 14.27
C HIS A 448 5.12 16.44 13.09
N ARG A 449 4.85 15.70 12.01
CA ARG A 449 4.21 16.23 10.80
C ARG A 449 2.76 16.60 11.05
N THR A 450 1.96 15.69 11.62
CA THR A 450 0.51 15.91 11.81
C THR A 450 0.20 16.94 12.92
N ALA A 451 1.15 17.26 13.81
CA ALA A 451 0.95 18.26 14.85
C ALA A 451 0.55 19.65 14.33
N VAL A 452 0.87 19.98 13.08
CA VAL A 452 0.49 21.25 12.43
C VAL A 452 -0.99 21.28 12.03
N VAL A 453 -1.57 20.11 11.71
CA VAL A 453 -2.95 20.00 11.20
C VAL A 453 -3.98 19.91 12.32
N GLY A 454 -3.57 19.47 13.52
CA GLY A 454 -4.51 19.22 14.63
C GLY A 454 -5.33 20.43 15.14
N GLN A 455 -4.95 21.66 14.76
CA GLN A 455 -5.69 22.90 15.07
C GLN A 455 -6.07 23.70 13.81
N LEU A 456 -5.89 23.12 12.62
CA LEU A 456 -6.02 23.83 11.35
C LEU A 456 -7.42 24.42 11.16
N SER A 457 -8.50 23.66 11.39
CA SER A 457 -9.89 24.13 11.24
C SER A 457 -10.20 25.34 12.13
N GLU A 458 -9.83 25.27 13.40
CA GLU A 458 -10.03 26.34 14.38
C GLU A 458 -9.22 27.60 14.05
N ASP A 459 -7.94 27.43 13.67
CA ASP A 459 -7.08 28.55 13.35
C ASP A 459 -7.49 29.24 12.04
N LEU A 460 -7.92 28.48 11.03
CA LEU A 460 -8.53 29.04 9.81
C LEU A 460 -9.82 29.82 10.12
N ARG A 461 -10.62 29.36 11.07
CA ARG A 461 -11.84 30.07 11.50
C ARG A 461 -11.52 31.40 12.18
N LYS A 462 -10.48 31.44 13.02
CA LYS A 462 -9.98 32.69 13.60
C LYS A 462 -9.41 33.62 12.53
N LEU A 463 -8.65 33.09 11.57
CA LEU A 463 -8.15 33.87 10.42
C LEU A 463 -9.29 34.48 9.61
N SER A 464 -10.33 33.71 9.30
CA SER A 464 -11.54 34.20 8.62
C SER A 464 -12.21 35.31 9.44
N SER A 465 -12.38 35.13 10.76
CA SER A 465 -12.97 36.15 11.62
C SER A 465 -12.14 37.43 11.70
N SER A 466 -10.80 37.34 11.72
CA SER A 466 -9.90 38.49 11.71
C SER A 466 -9.94 39.21 10.37
N ASN A 467 -9.92 38.48 9.26
CA ASN A 467 -10.02 39.06 7.92
C ASN A 467 -11.40 39.70 7.66
N ASP A 468 -12.49 39.13 8.22
CA ASP A 468 -13.83 39.73 8.24
C ASP A 468 -13.85 41.11 8.92
N THR A 469 -12.97 41.36 9.90
CA THR A 469 -12.85 42.67 10.56
C THR A 469 -12.06 43.70 9.75
N GLY A 470 -11.57 43.32 8.57
CA GLY A 470 -10.85 44.20 7.64
C GLY A 470 -9.32 44.10 7.73
N LEU A 471 -8.77 43.25 8.61
CA LEU A 471 -7.33 42.98 8.63
C LEU A 471 -6.90 42.26 7.34
N THR A 472 -5.72 42.60 6.83
CA THR A 472 -5.09 41.84 5.73
C THR A 472 -4.82 40.39 6.15
N LEU A 473 -4.57 39.50 5.18
CA LEU A 473 -4.22 38.10 5.48
C LEU A 473 -2.97 38.02 6.37
N LEU A 474 -1.94 38.84 6.09
CA LEU A 474 -0.70 38.89 6.86
C LEU A 474 -0.93 39.34 8.31
N GLU A 475 -1.73 40.40 8.52
CA GLU A 475 -2.09 40.87 9.86
C GLU A 475 -2.96 39.85 10.61
N SER A 476 -3.84 39.15 9.89
CA SER A 476 -4.65 38.07 10.45
C SER A 476 -3.78 36.89 10.92
N LEU A 477 -2.75 36.52 10.15
CA LEU A 477 -1.77 35.51 10.55
C LEU A 477 -1.04 35.91 11.84
N GLN A 478 -0.62 37.17 11.95
CA GLN A 478 0.00 37.69 13.18
C GLN A 478 -0.98 37.65 14.36
N ALA A 479 -2.21 38.13 14.19
CA ALA A 479 -3.20 38.16 15.26
C ALA A 479 -3.52 36.75 15.79
N VAL A 480 -3.61 35.75 14.91
CA VAL A 480 -3.82 34.35 15.30
C VAL A 480 -2.58 33.76 15.97
N ALA A 481 -1.39 34.09 15.50
CA ALA A 481 -0.13 33.66 16.11
C ALA A 481 0.05 34.18 17.55
N GLU A 482 -0.37 35.41 17.83
CA GLU A 482 -0.27 36.03 19.16
C GLU A 482 -1.35 35.51 20.14
N THR A 483 -2.53 35.14 19.63
CA THR A 483 -3.68 34.74 20.46
C THR A 483 -3.84 33.23 20.62
N THR A 484 -3.12 32.44 19.83
CA THR A 484 -3.20 30.97 19.84
C THR A 484 -1.86 30.35 20.22
N SER A 485 -1.91 29.19 20.86
CA SER A 485 -0.72 28.40 21.17
C SER A 485 -0.72 27.12 20.34
N GLY A 486 0.46 26.65 19.92
CA GLY A 486 0.56 25.40 19.18
C GLY A 486 1.76 25.35 18.25
N LYS A 487 1.76 24.34 17.37
CA LYS A 487 2.75 24.23 16.31
C LYS A 487 2.40 25.19 15.15
N LEU A 488 1.14 25.26 14.76
CA LEU A 488 0.66 26.11 13.67
C LEU A 488 0.87 27.61 13.97
N ALA A 489 0.52 28.07 15.18
CA ALA A 489 0.76 29.45 15.62
C ALA A 489 2.24 29.89 15.47
N ARG A 490 3.20 29.02 15.81
CA ARG A 490 4.65 29.29 15.62
C ARG A 490 5.05 29.38 14.16
N GLU A 491 4.41 28.61 13.29
CA GLU A 491 4.66 28.70 11.85
C GLU A 491 4.01 29.96 11.25
N PHE A 492 2.84 30.39 11.75
CA PHE A 492 2.25 31.69 11.39
C PHE A 492 3.16 32.86 11.80
N GLU A 493 3.72 32.83 13.01
CA GLU A 493 4.72 33.81 13.46
C GLU A 493 5.96 33.80 12.55
N MET A 494 6.45 32.62 12.18
CA MET A 494 7.60 32.46 11.28
C MET A 494 7.31 33.01 9.88
N MET A 495 6.11 32.74 9.33
CA MET A 495 5.70 33.29 8.03
C MET A 495 5.58 34.80 8.07
N HIS A 496 4.91 35.36 9.09
CA HIS A 496 4.84 36.81 9.30
C HIS A 496 6.24 37.44 9.37
N THR A 497 7.15 36.80 10.11
CA THR A 497 8.55 37.23 10.23
C THR A 497 9.26 37.23 8.87
N LYS A 498 9.16 36.14 8.10
CA LYS A 498 9.78 36.03 6.76
C LYS A 498 9.27 37.10 5.79
N VAL A 499 7.96 37.33 5.79
CA VAL A 499 7.35 38.35 4.92
C VAL A 499 7.84 39.76 5.31
N ASN A 500 7.96 40.06 6.59
CA ASN A 500 8.56 41.32 7.06
C ASN A 500 10.04 41.49 6.69
N TYR A 501 10.78 40.38 6.50
CA TYR A 501 12.15 40.39 6.00
C TYR A 501 12.27 40.39 4.46
N GLY A 502 11.15 40.45 3.73
CA GLY A 502 11.11 40.69 2.28
C GLY A 502 10.74 39.49 1.41
N THR A 503 10.39 38.34 1.99
CA THR A 503 9.85 37.18 1.25
C THR A 503 8.38 37.42 0.87
N SER A 504 7.90 36.90 -0.26
CA SER A 504 6.48 37.01 -0.60
C SER A 504 5.60 36.14 0.31
N LEU A 505 4.35 36.53 0.58
CA LEU A 505 3.44 35.72 1.40
C LEU A 505 3.15 34.35 0.77
N LYS A 506 3.00 34.31 -0.56
CA LYS A 506 2.88 33.09 -1.36
C LYS A 506 4.06 32.13 -1.14
N GLU A 507 5.28 32.63 -1.26
CA GLU A 507 6.49 31.83 -1.05
C GLU A 507 6.60 31.33 0.40
N ALA A 508 6.30 32.19 1.39
CA ALA A 508 6.32 31.81 2.80
C ALA A 508 5.29 30.70 3.12
N LEU A 509 4.08 30.78 2.54
CA LEU A 509 3.03 29.77 2.65
C LEU A 509 3.44 28.43 2.02
N ILE A 510 4.03 28.46 0.82
CA ILE A 510 4.49 27.26 0.12
C ILE A 510 5.65 26.59 0.86
N GLU A 511 6.64 27.35 1.34
CA GLU A 511 7.75 26.82 2.15
C GLU A 511 7.23 26.21 3.46
N PHE A 512 6.26 26.86 4.10
CA PHE A 512 5.57 26.31 5.28
C PHE A 512 4.92 24.96 4.97
N ASN A 513 4.20 24.83 3.85
CA ASN A 513 3.57 23.57 3.47
C ASN A 513 4.61 22.46 3.20
N ASN A 514 5.61 22.78 2.38
CA ASN A 514 6.62 21.82 1.92
C ASN A 514 7.46 21.28 3.08
N LYS A 515 7.54 21.98 4.22
CA LYS A 515 8.15 21.44 5.44
C LYS A 515 7.43 20.22 6.02
N TYR A 516 6.13 20.07 5.81
CA TYR A 516 5.31 19.02 6.45
C TYR A 516 4.85 17.92 5.49
N HIS A 517 4.75 18.21 4.19
CA HIS A 517 4.37 17.23 3.16
C HIS A 517 3.01 16.57 3.41
N ILE A 518 1.98 17.33 3.80
CA ILE A 518 0.66 16.76 4.12
C ILE A 518 -0.33 17.17 3.02
N PRO A 519 -0.95 16.23 2.28
CA PRO A 519 -1.86 16.55 1.18
C PRO A 519 -3.00 17.51 1.56
N ARG A 520 -3.66 17.27 2.70
CA ARG A 520 -4.70 18.16 3.22
C ARG A 520 -4.21 19.58 3.53
N LEU A 521 -2.97 19.72 4.03
CA LEU A 521 -2.36 21.02 4.27
C LEU A 521 -2.06 21.71 2.94
N ALA A 522 -1.54 20.97 1.96
CA ALA A 522 -1.25 21.47 0.62
C ALA A 522 -2.51 22.03 -0.05
N ARG A 523 -3.63 21.30 0.01
CA ARG A 523 -4.95 21.76 -0.49
C ARG A 523 -5.39 23.08 0.14
N THR A 524 -5.29 23.16 1.46
CA THR A 524 -5.67 24.38 2.21
C THR A 524 -4.74 25.55 1.84
N THR A 525 -3.44 25.32 1.82
CA THR A 525 -2.43 26.35 1.53
C THR A 525 -2.53 26.83 0.09
N ARG A 526 -2.71 25.92 -0.88
CA ARG A 526 -2.95 26.26 -2.29
C ARG A 526 -4.19 27.13 -2.44
N LEU A 527 -5.31 26.74 -1.83
CA LEU A 527 -6.53 27.54 -1.84
C LEU A 527 -6.32 28.97 -1.32
N ILE A 528 -5.62 29.12 -0.20
CA ILE A 528 -5.33 30.42 0.40
C ILE A 528 -4.41 31.25 -0.50
N THR A 529 -3.42 30.60 -1.10
CA THR A 529 -2.42 31.25 -1.96
C THR A 529 -3.07 31.81 -3.22
N GLU A 530 -3.84 30.99 -3.95
CA GLU A 530 -4.52 31.41 -5.19
C GLU A 530 -5.56 32.50 -4.92
N ALA A 531 -6.32 32.39 -3.83
CA ALA A 531 -7.26 33.43 -3.44
C ALA A 531 -6.57 34.75 -3.05
N GLN A 532 -5.41 34.68 -2.39
CA GLN A 532 -4.67 35.86 -1.97
C GLN A 532 -4.09 36.63 -3.16
N GLU A 533 -3.69 35.94 -4.22
CA GLU A 533 -3.19 36.60 -5.45
C GLU A 533 -4.26 37.49 -6.09
N ALA A 534 -5.53 37.10 -6.00
CA ALA A 534 -6.65 37.91 -6.48
C ALA A 534 -7.07 39.01 -5.50
N SER A 535 -7.10 38.75 -4.19
CA SER A 535 -7.60 39.68 -3.17
C SER A 535 -6.93 39.53 -1.80
N ASN A 536 -6.75 40.64 -1.06
CA ASN A 536 -6.30 40.60 0.34
C ASN A 536 -7.42 40.38 1.36
N GLN A 537 -8.69 40.43 0.93
CA GLN A 537 -9.89 40.17 1.73
C GLN A 537 -10.56 38.89 1.23
N ILE A 538 -10.16 37.77 1.82
CA ILE A 538 -10.52 36.40 1.39
C ILE A 538 -11.28 35.64 2.48
N SER A 539 -11.98 36.35 3.36
CA SER A 539 -12.67 35.71 4.49
C SER A 539 -13.61 34.59 4.08
N ALA A 540 -14.37 34.77 3.00
CA ALA A 540 -15.26 33.73 2.50
C ALA A 540 -14.49 32.47 2.03
N VAL A 541 -13.30 32.65 1.44
CA VAL A 541 -12.38 31.57 1.08
C VAL A 541 -11.88 30.85 2.33
N LEU A 542 -11.40 31.60 3.32
CA LEU A 542 -10.92 31.05 4.60
C LEU A 542 -12.04 30.30 5.35
N ARG A 543 -13.27 30.79 5.28
CA ARG A 543 -14.45 30.12 5.85
C ARG A 543 -14.76 28.80 5.16
N THR A 544 -14.66 28.76 3.84
CA THR A 544 -14.82 27.52 3.07
C THR A 544 -13.70 26.52 3.39
N ALA A 545 -12.45 26.99 3.46
CA ALA A 545 -11.31 26.18 3.87
C ALA A 545 -11.48 25.62 5.30
N ALA A 546 -11.94 26.44 6.24
CA ALA A 546 -12.24 26.04 7.61
C ALA A 546 -13.33 24.96 7.66
N ARG A 547 -14.43 25.13 6.92
CA ARG A 547 -15.52 24.13 6.82
C ARG A 547 -15.05 22.81 6.20
N ALA A 548 -14.26 22.86 5.12
CA ALA A 548 -13.70 21.65 4.52
C ALA A 548 -12.78 20.93 5.52
N SER A 549 -11.92 21.68 6.21
CA SER A 549 -11.05 21.18 7.27
C SER A 549 -11.83 20.58 8.45
N GLU A 550 -12.93 21.19 8.88
CA GLU A 550 -13.80 20.69 9.95
C GLU A 550 -14.46 19.36 9.56
N ASN A 551 -14.97 19.22 8.34
CA ASN A 551 -15.54 17.97 7.86
C ASN A 551 -14.50 16.85 7.82
N HIS A 552 -13.27 17.15 7.38
CA HIS A 552 -12.15 16.19 7.48
C HIS A 552 -11.83 15.80 8.93
N ASP A 553 -11.86 16.75 9.88
CA ASP A 553 -11.61 16.45 11.28
C ASP A 553 -12.69 15.53 11.87
N ASP A 554 -13.96 15.75 11.52
CA ASP A 554 -15.07 14.91 11.98
C ASP A 554 -14.99 13.49 11.42
N ILE A 555 -14.67 13.38 10.13
CA ILE A 555 -14.34 12.14 9.44
C ILE A 555 -13.19 11.39 10.15
N GLU A 556 -12.09 12.08 10.44
CA GLU A 556 -10.90 11.47 11.05
C GLU A 556 -11.19 11.00 12.48
N ARG A 557 -11.98 11.78 13.23
CA ARG A 557 -12.45 11.41 14.57
C ARG A 557 -13.31 10.15 14.52
N GLU A 558 -14.25 10.05 13.59
CA GLU A 558 -15.09 8.86 13.42
C GLU A 558 -14.26 7.63 13.02
N ARG A 559 -13.38 7.78 12.01
CA ARG A 559 -12.45 6.73 11.60
C ARG A 559 -11.61 6.23 12.77
N LYS A 560 -11.03 7.12 13.56
CA LYS A 560 -10.20 6.76 14.72
C LYS A 560 -11.00 6.04 15.80
N SER A 561 -12.25 6.44 16.03
CA SER A 561 -13.12 5.80 17.01
C SER A 561 -13.47 4.36 16.58
N ARG A 562 -13.95 4.17 15.35
CA ARG A 562 -14.36 2.87 14.80
C ARG A 562 -13.17 1.93 14.63
N THR A 563 -12.09 2.38 14.01
CA THR A 563 -10.87 1.54 13.83
C THR A 563 -10.23 1.14 15.16
N ARG A 564 -10.27 1.99 16.20
CA ARG A 564 -9.78 1.62 17.53
C ARG A 564 -10.57 0.44 18.12
N MET A 565 -11.89 0.41 17.92
CA MET A 565 -12.73 -0.70 18.38
C MET A 565 -12.33 -2.00 17.67
N GLN A 566 -12.11 -1.95 16.36
CA GLN A 566 -11.69 -3.10 15.57
C GLN A 566 -10.31 -3.63 15.98
N VAL A 567 -9.35 -2.74 16.27
CA VAL A 567 -8.05 -3.14 16.83
C VAL A 567 -8.21 -3.87 18.16
N VAL A 568 -9.11 -3.42 19.04
CA VAL A 568 -9.38 -4.11 20.32
C VAL A 568 -9.93 -5.51 20.08
N ILE A 569 -10.86 -5.67 19.13
CA ILE A 569 -11.44 -6.99 18.78
C ILE A 569 -10.34 -7.94 18.31
N ILE A 570 -9.48 -7.51 17.39
CA ILE A 570 -8.37 -8.33 16.85
C ILE A 570 -7.40 -8.76 17.95
N ILE A 571 -7.05 -7.83 18.85
CA ILE A 571 -6.19 -8.14 20.01
C ILE A 571 -6.88 -9.17 20.92
N MET A 572 -8.18 -9.04 21.18
CA MET A 572 -8.95 -9.99 21.98
C MET A 572 -9.01 -11.38 21.33
N THR A 573 -9.17 -11.47 20.01
CA THR A 573 -9.12 -12.75 19.29
C THR A 573 -7.75 -13.39 19.41
N PHE A 574 -6.68 -12.62 19.23
CA PHE A 574 -5.32 -13.11 19.41
C PHE A 574 -5.09 -13.63 20.84
N LEU A 575 -5.51 -12.88 21.86
CA LEU A 575 -5.41 -13.31 23.26
C LEU A 575 -6.24 -14.57 23.54
N THR A 576 -7.41 -14.70 22.91
CA THR A 576 -8.24 -15.91 23.00
C THR A 576 -7.52 -17.11 22.40
N VAL A 577 -6.90 -16.94 21.23
CA VAL A 577 -6.13 -18.02 20.58
C VAL A 577 -4.91 -18.40 21.42
N LEU A 578 -4.17 -17.41 21.93
CA LEU A 578 -3.07 -17.64 22.86
C LEU A 578 -3.53 -18.43 24.08
N ALA A 579 -4.66 -18.05 24.69
CA ALA A 579 -5.22 -18.74 25.85
C ALA A 579 -5.62 -20.19 25.52
N VAL A 580 -6.28 -20.43 24.39
CA VAL A 580 -6.66 -21.78 23.96
C VAL A 580 -5.44 -22.64 23.70
N ILE A 581 -4.42 -22.14 23.00
CA ILE A 581 -3.19 -22.90 22.74
C ILE A 581 -2.42 -23.16 24.04
N ALA A 582 -2.38 -22.19 24.97
CA ALA A 582 -1.79 -22.39 26.29
C ALA A 582 -2.52 -23.45 27.12
N ILE A 583 -3.86 -23.47 27.06
CA ILE A 583 -4.67 -24.51 27.70
C ILE A 583 -4.40 -25.86 27.05
N LEU A 584 -4.30 -25.94 25.72
CA LEU A 584 -3.94 -27.18 25.03
C LEU A 584 -2.57 -27.66 25.47
N GLN A 585 -1.55 -26.80 25.52
CA GLN A 585 -0.23 -27.17 26.00
C GLN A 585 -0.29 -27.79 27.42
N THR A 586 -0.87 -27.07 28.39
CA THR A 586 -0.90 -27.55 29.79
C THR A 586 -1.83 -28.73 30.04
N GLN A 587 -2.98 -28.81 29.37
CA GLN A 587 -3.96 -29.87 29.64
C GLN A 587 -3.72 -31.12 28.81
N PHE A 588 -3.13 -30.99 27.61
CA PHE A 588 -2.99 -32.10 26.67
C PHE A 588 -1.59 -32.68 26.68
N ILE A 589 -0.55 -31.84 26.69
CA ILE A 589 0.84 -32.31 26.63
C ILE A 589 1.35 -32.75 28.01
N ASP A 590 1.10 -31.98 29.06
CA ASP A 590 1.58 -32.34 30.41
C ASP A 590 0.89 -33.62 30.92
N THR A 591 -0.37 -33.84 30.56
CA THR A 591 -1.10 -35.05 30.96
C THR A 591 -0.65 -36.28 30.20
N MET A 592 -0.17 -36.14 28.96
CA MET A 592 0.38 -37.26 28.19
C MET A 592 1.82 -37.59 28.53
N SER A 593 2.67 -36.59 28.73
CA SER A 593 4.05 -36.81 29.23
C SER A 593 4.05 -37.44 30.62
N GLY A 594 3.08 -37.07 31.48
CA GLY A 594 2.87 -37.72 32.77
C GLY A 594 2.38 -39.18 32.72
N LEU A 595 2.04 -39.70 31.54
CA LEU A 595 1.65 -41.10 31.31
C LEU A 595 2.79 -41.93 30.70
N GLU A 596 4.02 -41.40 30.58
CA GLU A 596 5.19 -42.23 30.29
C GLU A 596 5.20 -43.43 31.26
N PRO A 597 5.36 -44.67 30.76
CA PRO A 597 5.42 -45.81 31.64
C PRO A 597 6.65 -45.59 32.53
N ALA A 598 6.42 -45.42 33.83
CA ALA A 598 7.48 -45.60 34.80
C ALA A 598 8.18 -46.91 34.43
N GLU A 599 9.48 -46.86 34.14
CA GLU A 599 10.31 -48.05 33.98
C GLU A 599 10.19 -48.85 35.28
N THR A 600 9.17 -49.70 35.36
CA THR A 600 9.10 -50.74 36.37
C THR A 600 10.11 -51.77 35.95
N ASP A 601 11.30 -51.58 36.50
CA ASP A 601 12.35 -52.59 36.61
C ASP A 601 11.77 -53.75 37.45
N THR A 602 10.94 -54.57 36.82
CA THR A 602 10.39 -55.79 37.41
C THR A 602 10.61 -56.96 36.48
N ASP A 603 11.76 -57.57 36.71
CA ASP A 603 12.09 -58.97 36.45
C ASP A 603 11.02 -59.88 37.09
N ALA A 604 9.94 -60.17 36.36
CA ALA A 604 8.97 -61.20 36.73
C ALA A 604 8.21 -61.71 35.49
N GLY A 605 8.55 -62.95 35.08
CA GLY A 605 7.86 -63.66 34.02
C GLY A 605 6.36 -63.84 34.31
N GLY A 606 5.53 -63.32 33.41
CA GLY A 606 4.09 -63.50 33.40
C GLY A 606 3.53 -63.20 32.01
N ASP A 607 3.18 -64.26 31.29
CA ASP A 607 2.47 -64.24 30.02
C ASP A 607 1.06 -63.64 30.20
N ALA A 608 0.93 -62.34 29.91
CA ALA A 608 -0.34 -61.63 29.79
C ALA A 608 -0.20 -60.49 28.74
N GLY A 609 0.19 -60.85 27.52
CA GLY A 609 0.03 -60.00 26.34
C GLY A 609 -1.36 -60.19 25.70
N GLY A 610 -1.97 -59.22 25.02
CA GLY A 610 -1.49 -57.91 24.62
C GLY A 610 -2.64 -57.08 24.06
N LEU A 611 -3.10 -56.10 24.82
CA LEU A 611 -4.09 -55.10 24.38
C LEU A 611 -3.91 -53.72 25.04
N ALA A 612 -2.80 -53.50 25.76
CA ALA A 612 -2.50 -52.21 26.40
C ALA A 612 -1.24 -51.52 25.83
N ASP A 613 -0.54 -52.18 24.91
CA ASP A 613 0.74 -51.75 24.32
C ASP A 613 0.55 -51.40 22.84
N ALA A 614 -0.46 -50.57 22.55
CA ALA A 614 -0.61 -49.99 21.22
C ALA A 614 0.09 -48.62 21.23
N ASP A 615 1.34 -48.59 20.78
CA ASP A 615 2.08 -47.52 20.05
C ASP A 615 1.54 -46.07 20.10
N MET A 616 1.05 -45.61 21.24
CA MET A 616 0.56 -44.23 21.41
C MET A 616 1.74 -43.27 21.59
N ALA A 617 2.82 -43.76 22.21
CA ALA A 617 4.05 -42.99 22.49
C ALA A 617 4.91 -42.74 21.24
N ASP A 618 4.93 -43.67 20.28
CA ASP A 618 5.76 -43.54 19.06
C ASP A 618 5.13 -42.61 18.00
N ASN A 619 3.80 -42.38 18.09
CA ASN A 619 3.06 -41.51 17.16
C ASN A 619 3.01 -40.03 17.58
N ILE A 620 3.21 -39.68 18.85
CA ILE A 620 3.02 -38.31 19.36
C ILE A 620 4.34 -37.72 19.86
N GLN A 621 5.00 -36.93 19.02
CA GLN A 621 6.19 -36.17 19.40
C GLN A 621 5.79 -34.89 20.15
N VAL A 622 5.80 -34.97 21.48
CA VAL A 622 5.43 -33.88 22.40
C VAL A 622 6.22 -32.59 22.13
N ASP A 623 7.54 -32.68 21.99
CA ASP A 623 8.42 -31.53 21.76
C ASP A 623 8.13 -30.85 20.42
N LEU A 624 7.78 -31.64 19.40
CA LEU A 624 7.40 -31.11 18.09
C LEU A 624 6.11 -30.30 18.22
N LEU A 625 5.12 -30.81 18.95
CA LEU A 625 3.84 -30.12 19.10
C LEU A 625 4.00 -28.79 19.87
N SER A 626 4.78 -28.80 20.95
CA SER A 626 5.13 -27.58 21.71
C SER A 626 5.81 -26.54 20.81
N THR A 627 6.78 -26.96 19.99
CA THR A 627 7.45 -26.08 19.02
C THR A 627 6.46 -25.47 18.02
N LEU A 628 5.56 -26.29 17.46
CA LEU A 628 4.58 -25.85 16.48
C LEU A 628 3.54 -24.90 17.06
N PHE A 629 3.08 -25.15 18.28
CA PHE A 629 2.18 -24.25 19.00
C PHE A 629 2.82 -22.90 19.28
N PHE A 630 4.08 -22.89 19.72
CA PHE A 630 4.81 -21.64 19.92
C PHE A 630 4.95 -20.84 18.62
N HIS A 631 5.30 -21.51 17.53
CA HIS A 631 5.43 -20.87 16.21
C HIS A 631 4.09 -20.38 15.68
N ALA A 632 3.00 -21.13 15.89
CA ALA A 632 1.65 -20.73 15.52
C ALA A 632 1.24 -19.42 16.21
N ILE A 633 1.39 -19.32 17.55
CA ILE A 633 1.09 -18.09 18.30
C ILE A 633 1.99 -16.94 17.85
N THR A 634 3.28 -17.20 17.65
CA THR A 634 4.24 -16.17 17.23
C THR A 634 3.88 -15.60 15.85
N LEU A 635 3.63 -16.47 14.86
CA LEU A 635 3.22 -16.06 13.51
C LEU A 635 1.89 -15.31 13.56
N GLN A 636 0.92 -15.82 14.31
CA GLN A 636 -0.38 -15.17 14.46
C GLN A 636 -0.28 -13.81 15.14
N GLY A 637 0.57 -13.64 16.16
CA GLY A 637 0.82 -12.37 16.83
C GLY A 637 1.46 -11.32 15.90
N ILE A 638 2.40 -11.75 15.07
CA ILE A 638 3.03 -10.89 14.04
C ILE A 638 1.97 -10.46 13.00
N LEU A 639 1.20 -11.40 12.45
CA LEU A 639 0.18 -11.11 11.45
C LEU A 639 -0.94 -10.21 12.02
N ALA A 640 -1.45 -10.54 13.20
CA ALA A 640 -2.44 -9.72 13.92
C ALA A 640 -1.92 -8.30 14.18
N GLY A 641 -0.63 -8.16 14.48
CA GLY A 641 0.02 -6.86 14.67
C GLY A 641 0.03 -6.02 13.40
N PHE A 642 0.41 -6.60 12.27
CA PHE A 642 0.36 -5.92 10.97
C PHE A 642 -1.07 -5.52 10.57
N ILE A 643 -2.02 -6.43 10.76
CA ILE A 643 -3.43 -6.18 10.48
C ILE A 643 -3.99 -5.04 11.35
N CYS A 644 -3.69 -5.02 12.65
CA CYS A 644 -4.08 -3.93 13.55
C CYS A 644 -3.59 -2.57 13.06
N GLY A 645 -2.33 -2.50 12.62
CA GLY A 645 -1.78 -1.27 12.04
C GLY A 645 -2.48 -0.86 10.76
N TYR A 646 -2.63 -1.81 9.83
CA TYR A 646 -3.22 -1.55 8.53
C TYR A 646 -4.66 -1.03 8.64
N ILE A 647 -5.50 -1.66 9.47
CA ILE A 647 -6.88 -1.22 9.72
C ILE A 647 -6.92 0.20 10.29
N ARG A 648 -5.99 0.56 11.18
CA ARG A 648 -5.95 1.88 11.82
C ARG A 648 -5.42 2.97 10.88
N ASP A 649 -4.22 2.81 10.36
CA ASP A 649 -3.45 3.90 9.73
C ASP A 649 -3.22 3.69 8.21
N ALA A 650 -3.70 2.59 7.61
CA ALA A 650 -3.61 2.25 6.16
C ALA A 650 -2.23 1.83 5.70
N ASP A 651 -1.27 1.90 6.60
CA ASP A 651 0.12 1.59 6.32
C ASP A 651 0.55 0.37 7.14
N VAL A 652 1.10 -0.64 6.49
CA VAL A 652 1.62 -1.86 7.13
C VAL A 652 2.72 -1.52 8.15
N LEU A 653 3.52 -0.49 7.91
CA LEU A 653 4.57 -0.05 8.83
C LEU A 653 4.02 0.48 10.15
N SER A 654 2.74 0.89 10.20
CA SER A 654 2.06 1.25 11.45
C SER A 654 1.76 0.04 12.33
N GLY A 655 1.76 -1.15 11.72
CA GLY A 655 1.63 -2.42 12.39
C GLY A 655 2.78 -2.72 13.32
N LEU A 656 3.98 -2.19 13.07
CA LEU A 656 5.19 -2.54 13.84
C LEU A 656 5.02 -2.33 15.35
N LYS A 657 4.34 -1.27 15.80
CA LYS A 657 4.06 -1.05 17.24
C LYS A 657 3.19 -2.16 17.85
N TYR A 658 2.23 -2.66 17.07
CA TYR A 658 1.36 -3.77 17.48
C TYR A 658 2.09 -5.11 17.37
N VAL A 659 2.91 -5.33 16.34
CA VAL A 659 3.76 -6.51 16.20
C VAL A 659 4.68 -6.65 17.41
N ILE A 660 5.37 -5.58 17.81
CA ILE A 660 6.24 -5.58 18.99
C ILE A 660 5.43 -5.95 20.24
N ALA A 661 4.27 -5.33 20.45
CA ALA A 661 3.44 -5.59 21.62
C ALA A 661 2.91 -7.04 21.65
N LEU A 662 2.30 -7.51 20.56
CA LEU A 662 1.69 -8.85 20.48
C LEU A 662 2.73 -9.96 20.45
N ALA A 663 3.86 -9.77 19.76
CA ALA A 663 4.96 -10.72 19.82
C ALA A 663 5.51 -10.83 21.24
N THR A 664 5.66 -9.71 21.96
CA THR A 664 6.09 -9.74 23.37
C THR A 664 5.10 -10.47 24.26
N ILE A 665 3.79 -10.26 24.04
CA ILE A 665 2.74 -11.00 24.76
C ILE A 665 2.80 -12.50 24.43
N ALA A 666 3.03 -12.88 23.16
CA ALA A 666 3.22 -14.27 22.76
C ALA A 666 4.43 -14.91 23.46
N LEU A 667 5.56 -14.21 23.49
CA LEU A 667 6.81 -14.70 24.09
C LEU A 667 6.65 -14.88 25.60
N VAL A 668 6.13 -13.86 26.29
CA VAL A 668 5.93 -13.90 27.74
C VAL A 668 4.85 -14.92 28.11
N GLY A 669 3.74 -14.95 27.36
CA GLY A 669 2.66 -15.91 27.57
C GLY A 669 3.14 -17.34 27.41
N TRP A 670 3.92 -17.62 26.38
CA TRP A 670 4.50 -18.95 26.17
C TRP A 670 5.55 -19.30 27.22
N ALA A 671 6.44 -18.37 27.58
CA ALA A 671 7.46 -18.62 28.60
C ALA A 671 6.90 -18.88 30.01
N VAL A 672 5.66 -18.48 30.28
CA VAL A 672 4.95 -18.82 31.53
C VAL A 672 4.30 -20.21 31.47
N VAL A 673 3.96 -20.67 30.27
CA VAL A 673 3.24 -21.93 30.02
C VAL A 673 4.19 -23.10 29.77
N ALA A 674 5.35 -22.83 29.16
CA ALA A 674 6.35 -23.81 28.72
C ALA A 674 7.26 -24.32 29.84
#